data_AF-J0Z6J1-F1
#
_entry.id   AF-J0Z6J1-F1
#
_cell.length_a   1.000
_cell.length_b   1.000
_cell.length_c   1.000
_cell.angle_alpha   90.00
_cell.angle_beta   90.00
_cell.angle_gamma   90.00
#
_symmetry.space_group_name_H-M   'P 1'
#
loop_
_entity.id
_entity.type
_entity.pdbx_description
1 polymer ?
#
loop_
_entity_poly.entity_id
_entity_poly.type
_entity_poly.pdbx_seq_one_letter_code
_entity_poly.pdbx_strand_id
1 'polypeptide(L)'
;SSPHAMSVIFATYQSIQVIVDAQKDHGLAAFDLIICDEAHRTTGASLGTEDSESDFIKIHDNSLICGKKRLYMTATPRIFSDHAKRRADEVEAVLASMDNEAIYGKVLYTYSFTDAVKNELLTPYKIIVLGVDEGEISKTMEMPTTSKDYELTLDYKTKIVGCYQALTKLDLKADLGDDTAPMRRALAFCKDIKTSKNIRDTFQGKGVKRIFNRLYQNHPDTPRLICEVDHIDGKDGAKERTRKLDWLEENVGENHCRVLTNVRCLSEGVDVPTLDAVMFLHPRKSQVDVIQAVGRVMRRAPGKKRGYIILPVGVPAGIDPEKALKNNPKYSVVWQVLDALLSHDENFSKTLNQMNLGQDVSPILEIITVSQNMDLENVTTVVDDIPLQARPERTSASNVSPIRKSLSTHDGQTSFNFMAAFPNALKTVLIKRSTLSDYWGIWANNVAEIAQNHINHLKDILSDEKGKARCAFDAFHKELKSNLNDSITQEEALEMLGQHLVTRPVFEALFDGNEFVQNNSISQAMERILAELDKTDIKQESLELQGFYNSVKFRASGITEPQARQNLIIKLYEDFFSKAFKRTTDRLGIVYTPVEVVDFIIHSVDDVLRNEFGKSLGSRGVSILDPFTGTGTFITRLLQSNLIKPEDMEYKFRHDIHANEIVLLAYYIAAINIESTYHSLMKGEYIPFKHIGLTDTFLMLEKKDLLQKLFKENSEYLEHQKNLNIEVIFGNPPYSVGQKNENDNAKNTPYPILNKRIGETYAAQSKATSTQKLYDSYIRAIRWASDRIDNAGIIGFVSGSGYIEKSTMDGLRKSLAKEFTSIYVLNLRGDIRKNMLSNGVAQEGENIFGSGSMTGIAVTLFIKNPNVSGDCKIYYHDIGNNLSTEKKLERLQYFGSIGGITREDGWQIITPNGHGDWLGQRDESFNAFLAIGDKGDKKGHGKKLFETYSLGISTNRDAWAYNSSREILAKNMSNMIMFYNSEVERFNNVYTHSDRKERAKAVNDFVNTEVKKISWSSTLKGELLRGKISEFENNYLVESIYRPFTKQWLYYDSTFNEAVYQMPRIFPMGKVVENRGIQITGIGARCGFSVLMIKDLPNLHAIDTGQCFPRYIYEDTPVSKNKNKKQSHLFTEDSTT
;
A
#
# COMPACT_ATOMS: atom_id res chain seq x y z
N SER A 1 22.80 59.22 38.79
CA SER A 1 22.24 58.54 37.61
C SER A 1 20.73 58.79 37.58
N SER A 2 20.13 59.16 36.45
CA SER A 2 18.69 59.46 36.36
C SER A 2 17.85 58.24 36.78
N PRO A 3 16.84 58.38 37.66
CA PRO A 3 16.00 57.26 38.15
C PRO A 3 15.06 56.66 37.08
N HIS A 4 15.18 57.06 35.81
CA HIS A 4 14.42 56.53 34.68
C HIS A 4 15.29 55.93 33.57
N ALA A 5 16.59 55.72 33.80
CA ALA A 5 17.45 55.05 32.84
C ALA A 5 17.42 53.52 33.06
N MET A 6 17.14 52.75 32.01
CA MET A 6 17.26 51.29 32.01
C MET A 6 18.73 50.90 32.08
N SER A 7 19.12 50.13 33.10
CA SER A 7 20.46 49.58 33.23
C SER A 7 20.52 48.19 32.59
N VAL A 8 21.31 48.04 31.53
CA VAL A 8 21.46 46.76 30.81
C VAL A 8 22.90 46.27 30.94
N ILE A 9 23.08 45.03 31.38
CA ILE A 9 24.38 44.35 31.45
C ILE A 9 24.42 43.30 30.36
N PHE A 10 25.32 43.45 29.39
CA PHE A 10 25.60 42.44 28.39
C PHE A 10 26.74 41.55 28.88
N ALA A 11 26.49 40.24 28.91
CA ALA A 11 27.47 39.26 29.35
C ALA A 11 27.39 37.99 28.48
N THR A 12 28.51 37.27 28.41
CA THR A 12 28.54 35.95 27.78
C THR A 12 28.15 34.87 28.81
N TYR A 13 27.65 33.73 28.36
CA TYR A 13 27.34 32.59 29.25
C TYR A 13 28.57 32.15 30.06
N GLN A 14 29.77 32.21 29.47
CA GLN A 14 31.04 31.90 30.14
C GLN A 14 31.39 32.90 31.24
N SER A 15 30.82 34.11 31.20
CA SER A 15 31.02 35.14 32.23
C SER A 15 29.94 35.12 33.30
N ILE A 16 29.02 34.15 33.30
CA ILE A 16 27.94 34.07 34.29
C ILE A 16 28.50 34.06 35.71
N GLN A 17 29.61 33.34 35.96
CA GLN A 17 30.22 33.29 37.29
C GLN A 17 30.59 34.69 37.80
N VAL A 18 31.06 35.59 36.93
CA VAL A 18 31.39 36.97 37.32
C VAL A 18 30.15 37.75 37.77
N ILE A 19 29.00 37.47 37.17
CA ILE A 19 27.71 38.08 37.59
C ILE A 19 27.26 37.52 38.92
N VAL A 20 27.39 36.19 39.11
CA VAL A 20 27.09 35.51 40.37
C VAL A 20 27.92 36.12 41.50
N ASP A 21 29.23 36.23 41.30
CA ASP A 21 30.16 36.80 42.28
C ASP A 21 29.84 38.29 42.52
N ALA A 22 29.46 39.05 41.48
CA ALA A 22 29.04 40.44 41.63
C ALA A 22 27.76 40.61 42.47
N GLN A 23 26.77 39.72 42.30
CA GLN A 23 25.54 39.72 43.11
C GLN A 23 25.82 39.32 44.56
N LYS A 24 26.68 38.31 44.76
CA LYS A 24 26.96 37.73 46.07
C LYS A 24 27.94 38.55 46.90
N ASP A 25 29.06 38.96 46.31
CA ASP A 25 30.20 39.53 47.04
C ASP A 25 30.31 41.05 46.88
N HIS A 26 29.64 41.63 45.88
CA HIS A 26 29.72 43.07 45.57
C HIS A 26 28.37 43.81 45.57
N GLY A 27 27.28 43.13 45.98
CA GLY A 27 25.98 43.75 46.19
C GLY A 27 25.25 44.20 44.91
N LEU A 28 25.54 43.59 43.75
CA LEU A 28 24.76 43.80 42.54
C LEU A 28 23.30 43.34 42.77
N ALA A 29 22.34 44.22 42.48
CA ALA A 29 20.92 43.91 42.68
C ALA A 29 20.43 42.77 41.75
N ALA A 30 19.33 42.13 42.15
CA ALA A 30 18.64 41.15 41.31
C ALA A 30 18.10 41.81 40.02
N PHE A 31 18.17 41.10 38.90
CA PHE A 31 17.68 41.59 37.62
C PHE A 31 16.14 41.57 37.57
N ASP A 32 15.51 42.61 37.04
CA ASP A 32 14.07 42.58 36.77
C ASP A 32 13.72 41.64 35.60
N LEU A 33 14.60 41.56 34.60
CA LEU A 33 14.48 40.69 33.44
C LEU A 33 15.86 40.20 32.99
N ILE A 34 15.99 38.89 32.80
CA ILE A 34 17.14 38.25 32.16
C ILE A 34 16.69 37.77 30.78
N ILE A 35 17.44 38.13 29.74
CA ILE A 35 17.18 37.68 28.37
C ILE A 35 18.27 36.66 28.00
N CYS A 36 17.85 35.43 27.77
CA CYS A 36 18.71 34.32 27.38
C CYS A 36 18.63 34.17 25.85
N ASP A 37 19.54 34.84 25.14
CA ASP A 37 19.67 34.68 23.69
C ASP A 37 20.38 33.36 23.34
N GLU A 38 20.08 32.81 22.16
CA GLU A 38 20.51 31.49 21.71
C GLU A 38 20.29 30.38 22.76
N ALA A 39 19.10 30.40 23.38
CA ALA A 39 18.73 29.54 24.52
C ALA A 39 18.84 28.03 24.26
N HIS A 40 18.93 27.59 23.00
CA HIS A 40 19.20 26.18 22.72
C HIS A 40 20.58 25.72 23.22
N ARG A 41 21.51 26.66 23.47
CA ARG A 41 22.82 26.39 24.06
C ARG A 41 22.77 26.17 25.57
N THR A 42 21.67 26.52 26.23
CA THR A 42 21.48 26.28 27.68
C THR A 42 20.95 24.86 27.96
N THR A 43 20.83 24.03 26.91
CA THR A 43 20.49 22.61 27.00
C THR A 43 21.72 21.74 27.22
N GLY A 44 21.58 20.62 27.93
CA GLY A 44 22.69 19.70 28.22
C GLY A 44 22.44 18.83 29.44
N ALA A 45 23.35 17.90 29.72
CA ALA A 45 23.35 17.07 30.92
C ALA A 45 24.55 17.46 31.79
N SER A 46 24.33 17.82 33.06
CA SER A 46 25.43 18.02 33.99
C SER A 46 25.98 16.67 34.45
N LEU A 47 26.99 16.15 33.76
CA LEU A 47 27.84 15.05 34.23
C LEU A 47 29.15 15.69 34.67
N GLY A 48 29.35 15.91 35.97
CA GLY A 48 30.40 16.76 36.57
C GLY A 48 31.87 16.41 36.28
N THR A 49 32.26 16.31 35.01
CA THR A 49 33.59 15.91 34.53
C THR A 49 34.12 16.76 33.36
N GLU A 50 33.32 17.65 32.75
CA GLU A 50 33.79 18.66 31.78
C GLU A 50 33.49 20.09 32.27
N ASP A 51 34.54 20.86 32.58
CA ASP A 51 34.43 22.19 33.20
C ASP A 51 33.63 23.22 32.36
N SER A 52 33.53 23.03 31.03
CA SER A 52 32.93 24.02 30.12
C SER A 52 31.41 23.91 29.88
N GLU A 53 30.79 22.76 30.14
CA GLU A 53 29.33 22.60 29.94
C GLU A 53 28.52 23.14 31.13
N SER A 54 29.15 23.26 32.30
CA SER A 54 28.50 23.71 33.53
C SER A 54 27.96 25.14 33.46
N ASP A 55 28.64 26.05 32.75
CA ASP A 55 28.31 27.48 32.74
C ASP A 55 27.00 27.81 32.00
N PHE A 56 26.65 27.04 30.98
CA PHE A 56 25.42 27.26 30.20
C PHE A 56 24.15 26.86 30.95
N ILE A 57 24.24 25.93 31.89
CA ILE A 57 23.11 25.41 32.67
C ILE A 57 22.86 26.26 33.92
N LYS A 58 23.90 26.92 34.47
CA LYS A 58 23.81 27.82 35.65
C LYS A 58 22.76 28.92 35.51
N ILE A 59 22.47 29.36 34.28
CA ILE A 59 21.50 30.43 34.01
C ILE A 59 20.07 30.11 34.50
N HIS A 60 19.73 28.81 34.58
CA HIS A 60 18.41 28.34 35.02
C HIS A 60 18.22 28.43 36.53
N ASP A 61 19.31 28.43 37.30
CA ASP A 61 19.25 28.39 38.75
C ASP A 61 19.18 29.81 39.34
N ASN A 62 18.03 30.13 39.93
CA ASN A 62 17.81 31.43 40.56
C ASN A 62 18.59 31.64 41.86
N SER A 63 19.11 30.56 42.47
CA SER A 63 19.99 30.65 43.63
C SER A 63 21.41 31.10 43.25
N LEU A 64 21.81 30.89 42.00
CA LEU A 64 23.09 31.35 41.46
C LEU A 64 22.96 32.76 40.89
N ILE A 65 22.02 32.98 39.97
CA ILE A 65 21.78 34.30 39.36
C ILE A 65 20.36 34.78 39.69
N CYS A 66 20.28 35.81 40.53
CA CYS A 66 19.01 36.35 41.00
C CYS A 66 18.35 37.19 39.91
N GLY A 67 17.18 36.74 39.42
CA GLY A 67 16.32 37.49 38.51
C GLY A 67 14.82 37.27 38.77
N LYS A 68 13.99 38.29 38.53
CA LYS A 68 12.53 38.21 38.71
C LYS A 68 11.84 37.48 37.55
N LYS A 69 12.31 37.69 36.32
CA LYS A 69 11.80 37.06 35.09
C LYS A 69 12.95 36.65 34.18
N ARG A 70 12.78 35.55 33.45
CA ARG A 70 13.68 35.08 32.40
C ARG A 70 12.90 34.94 31.10
N LEU A 71 13.45 35.44 29.99
CA LEU A 71 12.93 35.25 28.65
C LEU A 71 13.96 34.48 27.83
N TYR A 72 13.58 33.30 27.35
CA TYR A 72 14.43 32.46 26.49
C TYR A 72 14.07 32.70 25.03
N MET A 73 15.08 32.98 24.21
CA MET A 73 14.94 33.26 22.78
C MET A 73 15.83 32.31 21.99
N THR A 74 15.28 31.69 20.94
CA THR A 74 16.04 30.83 20.04
C THR A 74 15.30 30.68 18.70
N ALA A 75 16.05 30.49 17.62
CA ALA A 75 15.50 30.05 16.33
C ALA A 75 15.47 28.52 16.19
N THR A 76 16.25 27.79 16.99
CA THR A 76 16.46 26.35 16.87
C THR A 76 16.29 25.67 18.23
N PRO A 77 15.05 25.46 18.71
CA PRO A 77 14.85 24.81 20.00
C PRO A 77 15.42 23.39 19.99
N ARG A 78 16.12 23.00 21.06
CA ARG A 78 16.74 21.67 21.18
C ARG A 78 15.94 20.81 22.16
N ILE A 79 15.32 19.76 21.62
CA ILE A 79 14.46 18.81 22.33
C ILE A 79 15.11 17.43 22.29
N PHE A 80 15.25 16.78 23.44
CA PHE A 80 15.81 15.44 23.54
C PHE A 80 14.72 14.35 23.43
N SER A 81 15.06 13.23 22.78
CA SER A 81 14.15 12.07 22.69
C SER A 81 13.81 11.48 24.06
N ASP A 82 12.65 10.83 24.19
CA ASP A 82 12.20 10.19 25.44
C ASP A 82 13.18 9.14 25.97
N HIS A 83 13.90 8.44 25.08
CA HIS A 83 14.96 7.51 25.47
C HIS A 83 16.15 8.22 26.13
N ALA A 84 16.54 9.41 25.64
CA ALA A 84 17.64 10.19 26.22
C ALA A 84 17.25 10.77 27.58
N LYS A 85 15.98 11.19 27.74
CA LYS A 85 15.42 11.66 29.02
C LYS A 85 15.44 10.56 30.09
N ARG A 86 14.91 9.36 29.77
CA ARG A 86 14.93 8.20 30.69
C ARG A 86 16.35 7.80 31.12
N ARG A 87 17.30 7.81 30.18
CA ARG A 87 18.70 7.48 30.49
C ARG A 87 19.33 8.51 31.42
N ALA A 88 18.97 9.80 31.31
CA ALA A 88 19.44 10.83 32.23
C ALA A 88 18.87 10.63 33.65
N ASP A 89 17.58 10.26 33.75
CA ASP A 89 16.94 9.91 35.02
C ASP A 89 17.62 8.69 35.69
N GLU A 90 18.05 7.70 34.90
CA GLU A 90 18.75 6.49 35.38
C GLU A 90 20.14 6.76 35.98
N VAL A 91 20.85 7.81 35.54
CA VAL A 91 22.17 8.23 36.06
C VAL A 91 22.09 9.47 36.97
N GLU A 92 20.89 9.87 37.41
CA GLU A 92 20.64 11.09 38.21
C GLU A 92 21.27 12.36 37.61
N ALA A 93 21.38 12.41 36.27
CA ALA A 93 21.92 13.56 35.57
C ALA A 93 20.80 14.54 35.23
N VAL A 94 20.95 15.82 35.61
CA VAL A 94 19.99 16.87 35.25
C VAL A 94 20.12 17.16 33.75
N LEU A 95 19.13 16.74 32.96
CA LEU A 95 19.02 17.01 31.52
C LEU A 95 18.08 18.20 31.26
N ALA A 96 18.64 19.32 30.83
CA ALA A 96 17.85 20.50 30.46
C ALA A 96 17.38 20.39 28.99
N SER A 97 16.08 20.14 28.78
CA SER A 97 15.41 20.11 27.46
C SER A 97 14.42 21.27 27.35
N MET A 98 14.32 21.90 26.17
CA MET A 98 13.52 23.13 26.00
C MET A 98 12.00 22.93 26.06
N ASP A 99 11.53 21.68 25.99
CA ASP A 99 10.12 21.31 26.20
C ASP A 99 9.77 21.15 27.69
N ASN A 100 10.74 21.32 28.60
CA ASN A 100 10.48 21.33 30.03
C ASN A 100 10.01 22.73 30.49
N GLU A 101 8.70 22.90 30.60
CA GLU A 101 8.07 24.15 31.06
C GLU A 101 8.53 24.59 32.46
N ALA A 102 8.99 23.67 33.32
CA ALA A 102 9.47 24.05 34.65
C ALA A 102 10.81 24.82 34.60
N ILE A 103 11.63 24.60 33.57
CA ILE A 103 12.94 25.25 33.40
C ILE A 103 12.83 26.46 32.46
N TYR A 104 12.17 26.28 31.32
CA TYR A 104 12.12 27.29 30.24
C TYR A 104 10.84 28.14 30.25
N GLY A 105 9.82 27.74 31.01
CA GLY A 105 8.50 28.37 30.99
C GLY A 105 7.69 27.98 29.74
N LYS A 106 6.51 28.59 29.62
CA LYS A 106 5.62 28.40 28.47
C LYS A 106 6.13 29.16 27.24
N VAL A 107 5.95 28.59 26.06
CA VAL A 107 6.21 29.29 24.78
C VAL A 107 5.25 30.46 24.65
N LEU A 108 5.77 31.69 24.71
CA LEU A 108 4.97 32.92 24.64
C LEU A 108 4.55 33.26 23.20
N TYR A 109 5.43 33.01 22.24
CA TYR A 109 5.20 33.25 20.82
C TYR A 109 6.13 32.39 19.97
N THR A 110 5.65 31.88 18.84
CA THR A 110 6.48 31.20 17.83
C THR A 110 6.23 31.87 16.49
N TYR A 111 7.30 32.17 15.76
CA TYR A 111 7.24 32.66 14.40
C TYR A 111 8.03 31.72 13.51
N SER A 112 7.34 30.99 12.63
CA SER A 112 7.99 29.93 11.87
C SER A 112 8.81 30.49 10.71
N PHE A 113 9.77 29.68 10.26
CA PHE A 113 10.52 29.95 9.04
C PHE A 113 9.58 30.13 7.82
N THR A 114 8.54 29.31 7.75
CA THR A 114 7.48 29.38 6.73
C THR A 114 6.77 30.72 6.72
N ASP A 115 6.36 31.21 7.89
CA ASP A 115 5.66 32.50 8.01
C ASP A 115 6.58 33.65 7.59
N ALA A 116 7.87 33.56 7.88
CA ALA A 116 8.85 34.55 7.47
C ALA A 116 9.03 34.60 5.95
N VAL A 117 9.05 33.47 5.24
CA VAL A 117 9.11 33.48 3.76
C VAL A 117 7.79 33.97 3.16
N LYS A 118 6.65 33.51 3.69
CA LYS A 118 5.31 33.89 3.20
C LYS A 118 5.01 35.38 3.37
N ASN A 119 5.45 35.97 4.47
CA ASN A 119 5.30 37.41 4.73
C ASN A 119 6.44 38.25 4.13
N GLU A 120 7.24 37.65 3.24
CA GLU A 120 8.38 38.29 2.60
C GLU A 120 9.36 38.92 3.59
N LEU A 121 9.61 38.30 4.74
CA LEU A 121 10.68 38.68 5.67
C LEU A 121 11.99 37.95 5.34
N LEU A 122 11.90 36.76 4.72
CA LEU A 122 13.02 35.99 4.19
C LEU A 122 12.82 35.69 2.70
N THR A 123 13.93 35.47 2.00
CA THR A 123 13.92 34.92 0.63
C THR A 123 13.79 33.39 0.68
N PRO A 124 13.06 32.78 -0.27
CA PRO A 124 12.99 31.32 -0.39
C PRO A 124 14.35 30.73 -0.72
N TYR A 125 14.55 29.43 -0.47
CA TYR A 125 15.81 28.75 -0.75
C TYR A 125 15.65 27.60 -1.76
N LYS A 126 16.76 27.20 -2.38
CA LYS A 126 16.86 26.02 -3.25
C LYS A 126 18.09 25.19 -2.87
N ILE A 127 17.88 23.89 -2.66
CA ILE A 127 18.93 22.91 -2.38
C ILE A 127 19.37 22.27 -3.68
N ILE A 128 20.68 22.29 -3.95
CA ILE A 128 21.30 21.66 -5.12
C ILE A 128 22.25 20.58 -4.62
N VAL A 129 21.92 19.31 -4.89
CA VAL A 129 22.78 18.16 -4.60
C VAL A 129 23.44 17.70 -5.89
N LEU A 130 24.77 17.74 -5.96
CA LEU A 130 25.54 17.42 -7.16
C LEU A 130 26.34 16.13 -6.96
N GLY A 131 26.02 15.10 -7.71
CA GLY A 131 26.82 13.88 -7.85
C GLY A 131 27.89 14.07 -8.92
N VAL A 132 29.14 14.09 -8.51
CA VAL A 132 30.30 14.21 -9.40
C VAL A 132 31.00 12.85 -9.48
N ASP A 133 31.17 12.31 -10.68
CA ASP A 133 31.89 11.06 -10.89
C ASP A 133 33.39 11.26 -10.61
N GLU A 134 33.91 10.59 -9.57
CA GLU A 134 35.35 10.65 -9.23
C GLU A 134 36.21 10.04 -10.36
N GLY A 135 35.67 9.11 -11.15
CA GLY A 135 36.33 8.51 -12.30
C GLY A 135 36.72 9.55 -13.36
N GLU A 136 35.80 10.44 -13.71
CA GLU A 136 36.05 11.50 -14.70
C GLU A 136 37.07 12.53 -14.19
N ILE A 137 36.99 12.91 -12.92
CA ILE A 137 37.95 13.84 -12.33
C ILE A 137 39.34 13.21 -12.21
N SER A 138 39.42 11.91 -11.90
CA SER A 138 40.67 11.17 -11.78
C SER A 138 41.50 11.17 -13.07
N LYS A 139 40.84 11.12 -14.24
CA LYS A 139 41.47 11.20 -15.58
C LYS A 139 42.23 12.52 -15.82
N THR A 140 41.88 13.57 -15.08
CA THR A 140 42.53 14.89 -15.17
C THR A 140 43.65 15.11 -14.15
N MET A 141 43.97 14.10 -13.34
CA MET A 141 45.01 14.19 -12.32
C MET A 141 46.35 13.67 -12.85
N GLU A 142 47.39 14.50 -12.76
CA GLU A 142 48.77 14.17 -13.16
C GLU A 142 49.56 13.40 -12.05
N MET A 143 48.90 13.00 -10.95
CA MET A 143 49.52 12.40 -9.76
C MET A 143 49.32 10.87 -9.69
N PRO A 144 50.25 10.09 -9.09
CA PRO A 144 50.09 8.63 -8.93
C PRO A 144 48.94 8.25 -7.98
N THR A 145 48.13 7.27 -8.38
CA THR A 145 46.93 6.79 -7.67
C THR A 145 47.20 6.14 -6.30
N THR A 146 48.45 5.87 -5.94
CA THR A 146 48.85 5.14 -4.72
C THR A 146 49.17 6.03 -3.51
N SER A 147 49.11 7.36 -3.64
CA SER A 147 49.43 8.30 -2.55
C SER A 147 48.19 8.71 -1.75
N LYS A 148 48.31 8.84 -0.42
CA LYS A 148 47.22 9.40 0.43
C LYS A 148 46.83 10.83 0.02
N ASP A 149 47.77 11.58 -0.56
CA ASP A 149 47.53 12.92 -1.07
C ASP A 149 46.69 12.92 -2.37
N TYR A 150 46.69 11.82 -3.13
CA TYR A 150 45.87 11.66 -4.34
C TYR A 150 44.38 11.66 -4.02
N GLU A 151 43.94 10.79 -3.11
CA GLU A 151 42.52 10.69 -2.72
C GLU A 151 42.00 12.01 -2.13
N LEU A 152 42.82 12.67 -1.32
CA LEU A 152 42.48 13.95 -0.70
C LEU A 152 42.34 15.06 -1.76
N THR A 153 43.24 15.09 -2.73
CA THR A 153 43.21 16.07 -3.83
C THR A 153 42.06 15.79 -4.80
N LEU A 154 41.74 14.52 -5.05
CA LEU A 154 40.59 14.11 -5.84
C LEU A 154 39.30 14.61 -5.21
N ASP A 155 39.08 14.35 -3.91
CA ASP A 155 37.89 14.83 -3.18
C ASP A 155 37.71 16.36 -3.28
N TYR A 156 38.80 17.12 -3.12
CA TYR A 156 38.75 18.59 -3.24
C TYR A 156 38.40 19.05 -4.65
N LYS A 157 39.04 18.48 -5.69
CA LYS A 157 38.73 18.84 -7.08
C LYS A 157 37.29 18.50 -7.44
N THR A 158 36.83 17.31 -7.06
CA THR A 158 35.46 16.84 -7.28
C THR A 158 34.45 17.81 -6.66
N LYS A 159 34.64 18.20 -5.40
CA LYS A 159 33.76 19.16 -4.72
C LYS A 159 33.77 20.54 -5.37
N ILE A 160 34.96 21.05 -5.72
CA ILE A 160 35.12 22.35 -6.37
C ILE A 160 34.42 22.39 -7.73
N VAL A 161 34.50 21.32 -8.51
CA VAL A 161 33.84 21.23 -9.83
C VAL A 161 32.33 21.28 -9.68
N GLY A 162 31.74 20.47 -8.79
CA GLY A 162 30.30 20.52 -8.52
C GLY A 162 29.86 21.90 -8.03
N CYS A 163 30.63 22.50 -7.14
CA CYS A 163 30.41 23.85 -6.65
C CYS A 163 30.42 24.91 -7.75
N TYR A 164 31.40 24.87 -8.65
CA TYR A 164 31.49 25.80 -9.77
C TYR A 164 30.28 25.66 -10.69
N GLN A 165 29.87 24.44 -11.03
CA GLN A 165 28.69 24.20 -11.86
C GLN A 165 27.42 24.81 -11.23
N ALA A 166 27.18 24.58 -9.92
CA ALA A 166 26.06 25.22 -9.24
C ALA A 166 26.13 26.75 -9.29
N LEU A 167 27.29 27.36 -9.04
CA LEU A 167 27.45 28.83 -9.09
C LEU A 167 27.15 29.39 -10.49
N THR A 168 27.50 28.66 -11.55
CA THR A 168 27.22 29.06 -12.93
C THR A 168 25.77 28.86 -13.36
N LYS A 169 25.01 28.02 -12.63
CA LYS A 169 23.65 27.59 -12.97
C LYS A 169 23.52 26.88 -14.35
N LEU A 170 24.63 26.39 -14.90
CA LEU A 170 24.67 25.62 -16.15
C LEU A 170 24.07 24.21 -15.94
N ASP A 171 23.30 23.73 -16.93
CA ASP A 171 22.58 22.45 -16.93
C ASP A 171 21.60 22.23 -15.75
N LEU A 172 21.24 23.28 -15.01
CA LEU A 172 20.09 23.26 -14.09
C LEU A 172 18.80 23.22 -14.93
N LYS A 173 17.80 22.41 -14.54
CA LYS A 173 16.52 22.33 -15.29
C LYS A 173 15.97 23.74 -15.56
N ALA A 174 15.50 23.96 -16.80
CA ALA A 174 15.05 25.23 -17.39
C ALA A 174 13.93 26.01 -16.66
N ASP A 175 13.53 25.58 -15.47
CA ASP A 175 12.52 26.24 -14.62
C ASP A 175 13.11 27.35 -13.73
N LEU A 176 14.37 27.74 -13.99
CA LEU A 176 14.96 28.99 -13.49
C LEU A 176 14.46 30.22 -14.26
N GLY A 177 13.30 30.15 -14.93
CA GLY A 177 12.83 31.18 -15.88
C GLY A 177 12.85 32.62 -15.35
N ASP A 178 12.88 32.82 -14.03
CA ASP A 178 13.05 34.11 -13.39
C ASP A 178 14.47 34.39 -12.80
N ASP A 179 15.31 33.40 -12.52
CA ASP A 179 16.64 33.56 -11.87
C ASP A 179 17.77 32.77 -12.57
N THR A 180 18.00 33.06 -13.85
CA THR A 180 19.02 32.40 -14.68
C THR A 180 20.44 32.94 -14.51
N ALA A 181 20.61 34.09 -13.85
CA ALA A 181 21.91 34.74 -13.71
C ALA A 181 22.85 33.95 -12.76
N PRO A 182 24.17 33.85 -13.06
CA PRO A 182 25.14 33.22 -12.18
C PRO A 182 25.17 33.84 -10.77
N MET A 183 25.48 33.02 -9.77
CA MET A 183 25.61 33.45 -8.38
C MET A 183 26.89 34.29 -8.21
N ARG A 184 26.82 35.38 -7.44
CA ARG A 184 27.90 36.36 -7.31
C ARG A 184 28.63 36.27 -5.98
N ARG A 185 27.98 35.76 -4.92
CA ARG A 185 28.54 35.74 -3.56
C ARG A 185 28.24 34.42 -2.87
N ALA A 186 29.27 33.73 -2.39
CA ALA A 186 29.10 32.46 -1.69
C ALA A 186 29.98 32.27 -0.45
N LEU A 187 29.48 31.53 0.53
CA LEU A 187 30.23 31.10 1.71
C LEU A 187 30.45 29.59 1.67
N ALA A 188 31.72 29.18 1.79
CA ALA A 188 32.09 27.76 1.78
C ALA A 188 32.54 27.29 3.16
N PHE A 189 31.83 26.30 3.71
CA PHE A 189 32.03 25.79 5.05
C PHE A 189 32.94 24.53 5.02
N CYS A 190 34.12 24.63 5.64
CA CYS A 190 35.14 23.57 5.69
C CYS A 190 35.33 22.98 7.09
N LYS A 191 35.87 21.75 7.19
CA LYS A 191 36.08 21.04 8.47
C LYS A 191 37.19 21.63 9.35
N ASP A 192 38.29 22.08 8.74
CA ASP A 192 39.47 22.60 9.43
C ASP A 192 40.22 23.64 8.57
N ILE A 193 41.07 24.44 9.22
CA ILE A 193 41.73 25.61 8.60
C ILE A 193 42.66 25.17 7.46
N LYS A 194 43.36 24.03 7.62
CA LYS A 194 44.27 23.50 6.59
C LYS A 194 43.49 23.15 5.32
N THR A 195 42.37 22.46 5.48
CA THR A 195 41.47 22.07 4.39
C THR A 195 40.87 23.30 3.69
N SER A 196 40.44 24.31 4.45
CA SER A 196 39.89 25.57 3.92
C SER A 196 40.90 26.29 3.02
N LYS A 197 42.14 26.46 3.48
CA LYS A 197 43.23 27.07 2.71
C LYS A 197 43.59 26.25 1.47
N ASN A 198 43.65 24.91 1.61
CA ASN A 198 43.90 24.03 0.47
C ASN A 198 42.80 24.13 -0.61
N ILE A 199 41.53 24.24 -0.21
CA ILE A 199 40.41 24.41 -1.14
C ILE A 199 40.53 25.75 -1.86
N ARG A 200 40.81 26.85 -1.15
CA ARG A 200 41.09 28.16 -1.75
C ARG A 200 42.20 28.06 -2.82
N ASP A 201 43.32 27.45 -2.47
CA ASP A 201 44.48 27.32 -3.36
C ASP A 201 44.16 26.42 -4.57
N THR A 202 43.40 25.34 -4.35
CA THR A 202 42.97 24.41 -5.41
C THR A 202 41.99 25.07 -6.38
N PHE A 203 41.07 25.89 -5.88
CA PHE A 203 40.11 26.65 -6.69
C PHE A 203 40.82 27.61 -7.65
N GLN A 204 41.93 28.21 -7.20
CA GLN A 204 42.75 29.11 -8.00
C GLN A 204 43.76 28.39 -8.91
N GLY A 205 43.98 27.10 -8.68
CA GLY A 205 44.97 26.27 -9.36
C GLY A 205 44.69 26.02 -10.85
N LYS A 206 45.76 25.90 -11.65
CA LYS A 206 45.67 25.69 -13.11
C LYS A 206 44.92 24.40 -13.51
N GLY A 207 45.00 23.35 -12.68
CA GLY A 207 44.37 22.06 -12.96
C GLY A 207 42.83 22.13 -12.98
N VAL A 208 42.23 22.86 -12.04
CA VAL A 208 40.77 23.01 -11.97
C VAL A 208 40.27 24.04 -12.99
N LYS A 209 41.03 25.11 -13.26
CA LYS A 209 40.69 26.06 -14.34
C LYS A 209 40.59 25.40 -15.72
N ARG A 210 41.41 24.37 -15.99
CA ARG A 210 41.27 23.54 -17.21
C ARG A 210 39.94 22.82 -17.26
N ILE A 211 39.45 22.32 -16.12
CA ILE A 211 38.15 21.64 -16.00
C ILE A 211 37.01 22.64 -16.21
N PHE A 212 37.08 23.82 -15.59
CA PHE A 212 36.11 24.90 -15.80
C PHE A 212 36.03 25.32 -17.27
N ASN A 213 37.16 25.43 -17.95
CA ASN A 213 37.20 25.77 -19.37
C ASN A 213 36.50 24.72 -20.25
N ARG A 214 36.55 23.43 -19.89
CA ARG A 214 35.82 22.38 -20.63
C ARG A 214 34.31 22.48 -20.41
N LEU A 215 33.86 22.76 -19.19
CA LEU A 215 32.43 22.95 -18.90
C LEU A 215 31.80 24.04 -19.82
N TYR A 216 32.52 25.14 -20.07
CA TYR A 216 32.06 26.23 -20.93
C TYR A 216 32.15 25.95 -22.44
N GLN A 217 32.83 24.89 -22.88
CA GLN A 217 32.86 24.54 -24.31
C GLN A 217 31.47 24.14 -24.83
N ASN A 218 30.60 23.65 -23.94
CA ASN A 218 29.24 23.22 -24.27
C ASN A 218 28.20 24.35 -24.23
N HIS A 219 28.59 25.54 -23.74
CA HIS A 219 27.72 26.72 -23.69
C HIS A 219 28.47 27.94 -24.24
N PRO A 220 28.78 27.97 -25.56
CA PRO A 220 29.61 29.01 -26.16
C PRO A 220 29.03 30.42 -26.01
N ASP A 221 27.70 30.52 -25.91
CA ASP A 221 26.97 31.78 -25.74
C ASP A 221 26.88 32.26 -24.30
N THR A 222 27.34 31.46 -23.31
CA THR A 222 27.30 31.84 -21.89
C THR A 222 28.64 32.44 -21.44
N PRO A 223 28.65 33.68 -20.93
CA PRO A 223 29.88 34.30 -20.45
C PRO A 223 30.45 33.55 -19.24
N ARG A 224 31.79 33.46 -19.19
CA ARG A 224 32.50 32.70 -18.17
C ARG A 224 32.41 33.34 -16.80
N LEU A 225 32.03 32.55 -15.80
CA LEU A 225 32.06 32.97 -14.40
C LEU A 225 33.49 32.95 -13.87
N ILE A 226 33.98 34.13 -13.48
CA ILE A 226 35.28 34.28 -12.82
C ILE A 226 35.06 34.20 -11.31
N CYS A 227 35.50 33.11 -10.70
CA CYS A 227 35.44 32.92 -9.25
C CYS A 227 36.74 33.37 -8.56
N GLU A 228 36.65 34.38 -7.71
CA GLU A 228 37.70 34.78 -6.77
C GLU A 228 37.43 34.12 -5.42
N VAL A 229 38.45 33.51 -4.81
CA VAL A 229 38.29 32.75 -3.56
C VAL A 229 39.28 33.24 -2.53
N ASP A 230 38.80 33.55 -1.32
CA ASP A 230 39.65 33.88 -0.16
C ASP A 230 39.27 33.01 1.07
N HIS A 231 40.05 33.13 2.15
CA HIS A 231 39.91 32.34 3.37
C HIS A 231 39.87 33.24 4.61
N ILE A 232 38.97 32.92 5.54
CA ILE A 232 38.83 33.58 6.84
C ILE A 232 38.80 32.55 7.98
N ASP A 233 39.53 32.81 9.06
CA ASP A 233 39.52 31.97 10.27
C ASP A 233 39.63 32.79 11.57
N GLY A 234 39.54 32.10 12.72
CA GLY A 234 39.55 32.75 14.04
C GLY A 234 40.87 33.44 14.42
N LYS A 235 41.96 33.27 13.65
CA LYS A 235 43.22 34.01 13.85
C LYS A 235 43.18 35.41 13.24
N ASP A 236 42.20 35.70 12.37
CA ASP A 236 42.03 37.02 11.79
C ASP A 236 41.45 38.00 12.84
N GLY A 237 42.14 39.11 13.07
CA GLY A 237 41.65 40.19 13.93
C GLY A 237 40.34 40.81 13.41
N ALA A 238 39.59 41.50 14.27
CA ALA A 238 38.28 42.06 13.90
C ALA A 238 38.33 42.93 12.62
N LYS A 239 39.35 43.79 12.48
CA LYS A 239 39.56 44.62 11.29
C LYS A 239 39.75 43.79 10.00
N GLU A 240 40.51 42.71 10.08
CA GLU A 240 40.78 41.84 8.92
C GLU A 240 39.55 41.02 8.54
N ARG A 241 38.76 40.57 9.53
CA ARG A 241 37.48 39.92 9.29
C ARG A 241 36.50 40.84 8.59
N THR A 242 36.36 42.09 9.07
CA THR A 242 35.52 43.11 8.40
C THR A 242 36.01 43.36 6.98
N ARG A 243 37.31 43.56 6.76
CA ARG A 243 37.89 43.76 5.42
C ARG A 243 37.53 42.64 4.43
N LYS A 244 37.59 41.37 4.87
CA LYS A 244 37.25 40.20 4.03
C LYS A 244 35.75 40.07 3.78
N LEU A 245 34.91 40.53 4.72
CA LEU A 245 33.47 40.57 4.54
C LEU A 245 33.05 41.70 3.59
N ASP A 246 33.64 42.88 3.73
CA ASP A 246 33.48 44.00 2.80
C ASP A 246 33.91 43.59 1.39
N TRP A 247 35.03 42.84 1.28
CA TRP A 247 35.45 42.22 0.03
C TRP A 247 34.41 41.24 -0.52
N LEU A 248 33.75 40.43 0.31
CA LEU A 248 32.68 39.55 -0.18
C LEU A 248 31.45 40.34 -0.67
N GLU A 249 31.14 41.48 -0.05
CA GLU A 249 29.98 42.31 -0.37
C GLU A 249 30.14 43.18 -1.62
N GLU A 250 31.36 43.66 -1.87
CA GLU A 250 31.69 44.57 -2.96
C GLU A 250 31.17 44.06 -4.32
N ASN A 251 30.64 44.99 -5.12
CA ASN A 251 30.03 44.68 -6.41
C ASN A 251 31.11 44.57 -7.50
N VAL A 252 31.40 43.33 -7.91
CA VAL A 252 32.45 42.99 -8.89
C VAL A 252 31.99 42.95 -10.35
N GLY A 253 30.76 43.39 -10.65
CA GLY A 253 30.20 43.37 -12.00
C GLY A 253 29.51 42.05 -12.38
N GLU A 254 29.09 41.93 -13.63
CA GLU A 254 28.42 40.73 -14.15
C GLU A 254 29.45 39.64 -14.48
N ASN A 255 29.11 38.37 -14.20
CA ASN A 255 29.98 37.19 -14.41
C ASN A 255 31.22 37.11 -13.51
N HIS A 256 31.23 37.79 -12.37
CA HIS A 256 32.19 37.60 -11.30
C HIS A 256 31.52 37.03 -10.05
N CYS A 257 32.20 36.09 -9.39
CA CYS A 257 31.73 35.46 -8.16
C CYS A 257 32.84 35.50 -7.09
N ARG A 258 32.51 35.95 -5.88
CA ARG A 258 33.41 35.90 -4.73
C ARG A 258 32.98 34.80 -3.77
N VAL A 259 33.92 33.92 -3.42
CA VAL A 259 33.71 32.81 -2.49
C VAL A 259 34.62 32.98 -1.28
N LEU A 260 34.05 33.01 -0.09
CA LEU A 260 34.82 33.09 1.15
C LEU A 260 34.74 31.76 1.91
N THR A 261 35.89 31.08 2.00
CA THR A 261 36.03 29.79 2.70
C THR A 261 36.25 30.03 4.20
N ASN A 262 35.58 29.27 5.06
CA ASN A 262 35.61 29.52 6.51
C ASN A 262 35.52 28.26 7.39
N VAL A 263 35.97 28.41 8.64
CA VAL A 263 35.89 27.40 9.70
C VAL A 263 35.50 28.07 11.02
N ARG A 264 34.24 27.89 11.45
CA ARG A 264 33.72 28.31 12.78
C ARG A 264 33.95 29.80 13.14
N CYS A 265 34.23 30.67 12.17
CA CYS A 265 34.44 32.10 12.39
C CYS A 265 33.28 32.96 11.87
N LEU A 266 32.44 32.40 11.00
CA LEU A 266 31.26 33.05 10.41
C LEU A 266 29.95 32.34 10.81
N SER A 267 29.98 31.52 11.86
CA SER A 267 28.80 30.82 12.37
C SER A 267 27.86 31.74 13.17
N GLU A 268 28.39 32.72 13.90
CA GLU A 268 27.63 33.65 14.76
C GLU A 268 28.10 35.12 14.52
N GLY A 269 27.19 36.11 14.61
CA GLY A 269 27.53 37.53 14.75
C GLY A 269 27.96 38.35 13.52
N VAL A 270 27.88 37.79 12.29
CA VAL A 270 28.17 38.50 11.03
C VAL A 270 26.90 38.59 10.17
N ASP A 271 26.64 39.69 9.47
CA ASP A 271 25.50 39.81 8.55
C ASP A 271 26.00 40.13 7.14
N VAL A 272 25.55 39.36 6.14
CA VAL A 272 25.80 39.60 4.71
C VAL A 272 24.52 39.28 3.94
N PRO A 273 23.53 40.20 3.85
CA PRO A 273 22.23 39.91 3.25
C PRO A 273 22.30 39.59 1.74
N THR A 274 23.31 40.13 1.06
CA THR A 274 23.57 39.98 -0.39
C THR A 274 24.13 38.63 -0.79
N LEU A 275 24.32 37.71 0.17
CA LEU A 275 24.84 36.37 -0.09
C LEU A 275 23.88 35.55 -0.97
N ASP A 276 24.37 34.99 -2.06
CA ASP A 276 23.56 34.17 -2.98
C ASP A 276 23.57 32.69 -2.58
N ALA A 277 24.71 32.19 -2.10
CA ALA A 277 24.88 30.76 -1.84
C ALA A 277 25.67 30.40 -0.57
N VAL A 278 25.36 29.23 -0.01
CA VAL A 278 26.12 28.56 1.05
C VAL A 278 26.49 27.16 0.58
N MET A 279 27.75 26.78 0.78
CA MET A 279 28.34 25.57 0.23
C MET A 279 28.88 24.72 1.38
N PHE A 280 28.35 23.51 1.56
CA PHE A 280 28.82 22.59 2.59
C PHE A 280 29.75 21.55 1.98
N LEU A 281 31.07 21.77 2.10
CA LEU A 281 32.08 20.90 1.50
C LEU A 281 32.44 19.70 2.40
N HIS A 282 32.16 19.82 3.69
CA HIS A 282 32.52 18.85 4.72
C HIS A 282 31.46 18.85 5.84
N PRO A 283 31.32 17.74 6.58
CA PRO A 283 30.33 17.67 7.65
C PRO A 283 30.72 18.59 8.80
N ARG A 284 29.72 19.20 9.41
CA ARG A 284 29.83 20.01 10.63
C ARG A 284 29.68 19.11 11.86
N LYS A 285 30.07 19.61 13.03
CA LYS A 285 29.88 18.87 14.30
C LYS A 285 28.51 19.12 14.94
N SER A 286 27.84 20.21 14.59
CA SER A 286 26.58 20.66 15.18
C SER A 286 25.54 20.92 14.09
N GLN A 287 24.30 20.47 14.30
CA GLN A 287 23.15 20.77 13.42
C GLN A 287 22.75 22.25 13.51
N VAL A 288 22.91 22.87 14.68
CA VAL A 288 22.64 24.31 14.88
C VAL A 288 23.52 25.15 13.96
N ASP A 289 24.82 24.84 13.87
CA ASP A 289 25.77 25.55 13.00
C ASP A 289 25.30 25.52 11.53
N VAL A 290 24.65 24.43 11.12
CA VAL A 290 24.11 24.28 9.76
C VAL A 290 22.90 25.17 9.55
N ILE A 291 21.95 25.22 10.49
CA ILE A 291 20.78 26.09 10.40
C ILE A 291 21.17 27.56 10.42
N GLN A 292 22.08 27.96 11.32
CA GLN A 292 22.59 29.33 11.35
C GLN A 292 23.31 29.70 10.04
N ALA A 293 24.08 28.77 9.46
CA ALA A 293 24.73 28.98 8.17
C ALA A 293 23.69 29.15 7.05
N VAL A 294 22.66 28.32 7.02
CA VAL A 294 21.59 28.35 6.03
C VAL A 294 20.71 29.61 6.19
N GLY A 295 20.34 30.02 7.40
CA GLY A 295 19.53 31.22 7.63
C GLY A 295 20.17 32.51 7.12
N ARG A 296 21.50 32.56 6.99
CA ARG A 296 22.23 33.70 6.41
C ARG A 296 21.94 33.90 4.94
N VAL A 297 21.91 32.82 4.16
CA VAL A 297 21.64 32.88 2.71
C VAL A 297 20.18 33.24 2.44
N MET A 298 19.32 33.26 3.44
CA MET A 298 17.89 33.55 3.25
C MET A 298 17.52 35.00 3.54
N ARG A 299 18.45 35.82 4.04
CA ARG A 299 18.21 37.25 4.29
C ARG A 299 17.91 37.98 2.98
N ARG A 300 17.01 38.96 3.04
CA ARG A 300 16.61 39.75 1.87
C ARG A 300 17.71 40.71 1.45
N ALA A 301 17.89 40.83 0.14
CA ALA A 301 18.70 41.86 -0.49
C ALA A 301 18.04 42.32 -1.79
N PRO A 302 18.26 43.57 -2.23
CA PRO A 302 17.75 44.05 -3.51
C PRO A 302 18.20 43.14 -4.67
N GLY A 303 17.25 42.69 -5.50
CA GLY A 303 17.51 41.82 -6.64
C GLY A 303 17.68 40.33 -6.32
N LYS A 304 17.74 39.94 -5.04
CA LYS A 304 17.87 38.54 -4.62
C LYS A 304 16.51 37.84 -4.65
N LYS A 305 16.39 36.84 -5.52
CA LYS A 305 15.16 36.05 -5.69
C LYS A 305 15.12 34.83 -4.77
N ARG A 306 16.26 34.17 -4.58
CA ARG A 306 16.36 32.98 -3.73
C ARG A 306 17.77 32.80 -3.16
N GLY A 307 17.88 32.07 -2.05
CA GLY A 307 19.14 31.60 -1.49
C GLY A 307 19.47 30.18 -1.93
N TYR A 308 20.73 29.88 -2.21
CA TYR A 308 21.14 28.56 -2.71
C TYR A 308 21.96 27.78 -1.67
N ILE A 309 21.62 26.51 -1.47
CA ILE A 309 22.35 25.57 -0.60
C ILE A 309 22.99 24.51 -1.49
N ILE A 310 24.31 24.52 -1.58
CA ILE A 310 25.08 23.68 -2.52
C ILE A 310 25.75 22.54 -1.77
N LEU A 311 25.43 21.31 -2.17
CA LEU A 311 25.91 20.05 -1.57
C LEU A 311 26.64 19.21 -2.62
N PRO A 312 27.96 19.38 -2.81
CA PRO A 312 28.73 18.61 -3.77
C PRO A 312 29.16 17.25 -3.18
N VAL A 313 29.02 16.21 -3.99
CA VAL A 313 29.21 14.82 -3.56
C VAL A 313 30.03 14.06 -4.59
N GLY A 314 31.18 13.52 -4.18
CA GLY A 314 31.98 12.64 -5.03
C GLY A 314 31.49 11.20 -4.97
N VAL A 315 31.21 10.60 -6.13
CA VAL A 315 30.82 9.19 -6.23
C VAL A 315 32.00 8.37 -6.77
N PRO A 316 32.50 7.36 -6.03
CA PRO A 316 33.59 6.52 -6.49
C PRO A 316 33.23 5.71 -7.74
N ALA A 317 34.17 5.61 -8.67
CA ALA A 317 33.99 4.83 -9.90
C ALA A 317 33.77 3.33 -9.60
N GLY A 318 32.81 2.71 -10.31
CA GLY A 318 32.53 1.26 -10.25
C GLY A 318 31.73 0.78 -9.04
N ILE A 319 31.29 1.68 -8.14
CA ILE A 319 30.39 1.34 -7.03
C ILE A 319 28.95 1.75 -7.40
N ASP A 320 28.00 0.85 -7.14
CA ASP A 320 26.58 1.16 -7.25
C ASP A 320 26.18 2.37 -6.36
N PRO A 321 25.51 3.40 -6.89
CA PRO A 321 25.16 4.61 -6.15
C PRO A 321 24.35 4.35 -4.88
N GLU A 322 23.42 3.39 -4.89
CA GLU A 322 22.58 3.08 -3.74
C GLU A 322 23.39 2.48 -2.58
N LYS A 323 24.40 1.65 -2.91
CA LYS A 323 25.37 1.12 -1.93
C LYS A 323 26.33 2.20 -1.43
N ALA A 324 26.80 3.07 -2.31
CA ALA A 324 27.74 4.15 -1.96
C ALA A 324 27.13 5.12 -0.92
N LEU A 325 25.84 5.47 -1.09
CA LEU A 325 25.12 6.43 -0.24
C LEU A 325 24.89 5.96 1.21
N LYS A 326 24.84 4.63 1.46
CA LYS A 326 24.55 4.07 2.80
C LYS A 326 25.75 4.02 3.74
N ASN A 327 26.94 3.72 3.22
CA ASN A 327 28.07 3.23 4.05
C ASN A 327 29.30 4.15 4.07
N ASN A 328 29.26 5.33 3.45
CA ASN A 328 30.46 6.15 3.28
C ASN A 328 30.36 7.53 3.99
N PRO A 329 31.35 7.88 4.84
CA PRO A 329 31.36 9.12 5.60
C PRO A 329 31.40 10.39 4.74
N LYS A 330 31.80 10.31 3.46
CA LYS A 330 31.76 11.43 2.51
C LYS A 330 30.34 11.99 2.31
N TYR A 331 29.31 11.14 2.45
CA TYR A 331 27.90 11.51 2.25
C TYR A 331 27.23 12.05 3.51
N SER A 332 27.89 11.99 4.67
CA SER A 332 27.35 12.49 5.94
C SER A 332 26.96 13.98 5.89
N VAL A 333 27.60 14.76 5.02
CA VAL A 333 27.32 16.18 4.81
C VAL A 333 25.90 16.40 4.28
N VAL A 334 25.50 15.60 3.29
CA VAL A 334 24.16 15.68 2.69
C VAL A 334 23.13 15.39 3.76
N TRP A 335 23.30 14.29 4.48
CA TRP A 335 22.38 13.88 5.53
C TRP A 335 22.29 14.92 6.64
N GLN A 336 23.42 15.45 7.11
CA GLN A 336 23.41 16.45 8.16
C GLN A 336 22.65 17.73 7.77
N VAL A 337 22.80 18.20 6.53
CA VAL A 337 22.10 19.41 6.06
C VAL A 337 20.61 19.15 5.90
N LEU A 338 20.25 18.01 5.30
CA LEU A 338 18.85 17.66 5.09
C LEU A 338 18.14 17.35 6.42
N ASP A 339 18.77 16.63 7.34
CA ASP A 339 18.22 16.34 8.68
C ASP A 339 18.04 17.62 9.50
N ALA A 340 18.98 18.57 9.38
CA ALA A 340 18.86 19.88 10.01
C ALA A 340 17.63 20.62 9.45
N LEU A 341 17.49 20.71 8.12
CA LEU A 341 16.34 21.34 7.48
C LEU A 341 15.02 20.66 7.84
N LEU A 342 14.97 19.32 7.84
CA LEU A 342 13.80 18.54 8.25
C LEU A 342 13.34 18.84 9.68
N SER A 343 14.27 19.14 10.58
CA SER A 343 13.97 19.42 11.99
C SER A 343 13.45 20.85 12.25
N HIS A 344 13.60 21.76 11.28
CA HIS A 344 13.34 23.19 11.48
C HIS A 344 12.44 23.83 10.39
N ASP A 345 12.27 23.18 9.24
CA ASP A 345 11.41 23.62 8.15
C ASP A 345 10.36 22.55 7.78
N GLU A 346 9.13 22.78 8.24
CA GLU A 346 7.98 21.92 7.93
C GLU A 346 7.66 21.88 6.42
N ASN A 347 8.00 22.93 5.64
CA ASN A 347 7.81 22.91 4.18
C ASN A 347 8.80 21.97 3.49
N PHE A 348 10.00 21.78 4.04
CA PHE A 348 10.93 20.81 3.48
C PHE A 348 10.41 19.39 3.66
N SER A 349 9.86 19.10 4.84
CA SER A 349 9.14 17.84 5.11
C SER A 349 7.98 17.61 4.13
N LYS A 350 7.18 18.66 3.87
CA LYS A 350 6.14 18.63 2.83
C LYS A 350 6.70 18.34 1.44
N THR A 351 7.80 18.98 1.06
CA THR A 351 8.48 18.79 -0.23
C THR A 351 8.92 17.33 -0.40
N LEU A 352 9.52 16.71 0.62
CA LEU A 352 9.89 15.30 0.55
C LEU A 352 8.67 14.37 0.44
N ASN A 353 7.56 14.70 1.10
CA ASN A 353 6.31 13.95 0.92
C ASN A 353 5.78 14.07 -0.51
N GLN A 354 5.77 15.26 -1.09
CA GLN A 354 5.38 15.50 -2.49
C GLN A 354 6.25 14.69 -3.45
N MET A 355 7.57 14.67 -3.21
CA MET A 355 8.53 13.87 -3.98
C MET A 355 8.23 12.37 -3.90
N ASN A 356 7.88 11.85 -2.72
CA ASN A 356 7.49 10.45 -2.54
C ASN A 356 6.20 10.10 -3.31
N LEU A 357 5.31 11.07 -3.48
CA LEU A 357 4.08 10.90 -4.26
C LEU A 357 4.32 11.03 -5.76
N GLY A 358 5.50 11.45 -6.20
CA GLY A 358 5.86 11.62 -7.61
C GLY A 358 5.64 13.03 -8.15
N GLN A 359 5.40 14.04 -7.30
CA GLN A 359 5.36 15.44 -7.68
C GLN A 359 6.78 15.93 -8.03
N ASP A 360 6.91 16.79 -9.05
CA ASP A 360 8.19 17.46 -9.30
C ASP A 360 8.50 18.47 -8.19
N VAL A 361 9.63 18.27 -7.52
CA VAL A 361 10.13 19.11 -6.42
C VAL A 361 11.41 19.87 -6.78
N SER A 362 11.80 19.84 -8.05
CA SER A 362 12.96 20.57 -8.60
C SER A 362 13.02 22.07 -8.25
N PRO A 363 11.90 22.79 -8.00
CA PRO A 363 11.95 24.18 -7.51
C PRO A 363 12.65 24.35 -6.16
N ILE A 364 12.55 23.36 -5.26
CA ILE A 364 13.11 23.41 -3.89
C ILE A 364 14.32 22.49 -3.74
N LEU A 365 14.28 21.27 -4.29
CA LEU A 365 15.34 20.26 -4.21
C LEU A 365 15.67 19.74 -5.60
N GLU A 366 16.88 20.01 -6.06
CA GLU A 366 17.39 19.54 -7.34
C GLU A 366 18.57 18.58 -7.12
N ILE A 367 18.53 17.40 -7.77
CA ILE A 367 19.57 16.38 -7.70
C ILE A 367 20.13 16.17 -9.10
N ILE A 368 21.43 16.45 -9.27
CA ILE A 368 22.07 16.58 -10.58
C ILE A 368 23.34 15.74 -10.61
N THR A 369 23.71 15.25 -11.79
CA THR A 369 25.01 14.61 -12.03
C THR A 369 25.88 15.49 -12.94
N VAL A 370 27.18 15.53 -12.66
CA VAL A 370 28.14 16.31 -13.45
C VAL A 370 28.69 15.44 -14.57
N SER A 371 28.38 15.76 -15.83
CA SER A 371 28.92 15.06 -17.01
C SER A 371 30.13 15.78 -17.60
N GLN A 372 31.07 15.02 -18.18
CA GLN A 372 32.17 15.54 -19.01
C GLN A 372 32.26 14.95 -20.43
N ASN A 373 31.30 14.13 -20.90
CA ASN A 373 31.25 13.67 -22.30
C ASN A 373 29.93 14.15 -22.93
N MET A 374 29.94 15.07 -23.91
CA MET A 374 30.29 14.93 -25.34
C MET A 374 29.34 13.97 -26.08
N ASP A 375 28.64 14.55 -27.06
CA ASP A 375 27.63 13.99 -27.98
C ASP A 375 26.24 13.76 -27.40
N LEU A 376 25.37 14.79 -27.43
CA LEU A 376 23.90 14.65 -27.48
C LEU A 376 23.25 16.02 -27.79
N GLU A 377 23.42 16.50 -29.02
CA GLU A 377 22.35 17.25 -29.68
C GLU A 377 21.53 16.26 -30.51
N ASN A 378 20.22 16.28 -30.30
CA ASN A 378 19.18 15.62 -31.10
C ASN A 378 19.09 14.08 -31.07
N VAL A 379 18.41 13.53 -30.05
CA VAL A 379 17.46 12.41 -30.27
C VAL A 379 16.22 12.58 -29.40
N THR A 380 15.43 13.62 -29.68
CA THR A 380 13.96 13.52 -29.61
C THR A 380 13.43 13.55 -31.03
N THR A 381 13.76 12.51 -31.80
CA THR A 381 12.95 12.13 -32.95
C THR A 381 12.51 10.70 -32.75
N VAL A 382 11.20 10.54 -32.76
CA VAL A 382 10.50 9.26 -32.88
C VAL A 382 11.09 8.55 -34.09
N VAL A 383 11.71 7.39 -33.90
CA VAL A 383 12.02 6.47 -34.99
C VAL A 383 10.99 5.36 -34.92
N ASP A 384 9.96 5.51 -35.75
CA ASP A 384 9.16 4.39 -36.22
C ASP A 384 10.08 3.47 -37.04
N ASP A 385 9.95 2.17 -36.79
CA ASP A 385 10.55 1.02 -37.50
C ASP A 385 12.03 0.65 -37.24
N ILE A 386 12.21 -0.54 -36.66
CA ILE A 386 13.42 -1.36 -36.78
C ILE A 386 13.08 -2.59 -37.65
N PRO A 387 13.69 -2.75 -38.84
CA PRO A 387 13.56 -4.00 -39.58
C PRO A 387 14.38 -5.11 -38.92
N LEU A 388 13.67 -6.18 -38.56
CA LEU A 388 14.23 -7.49 -38.27
C LEU A 388 14.98 -8.05 -39.49
N GLN A 389 16.20 -8.54 -39.30
CA GLN A 389 16.68 -9.68 -40.08
C GLN A 389 17.64 -10.58 -39.29
N ALA A 390 17.23 -11.84 -39.24
CA ALA A 390 17.87 -12.97 -38.57
C ALA A 390 18.99 -13.58 -39.43
N ARG A 391 19.97 -14.24 -38.78
CA ARG A 391 20.04 -15.72 -38.73
C ARG A 391 21.25 -16.24 -37.94
N PRO A 392 21.13 -17.46 -37.37
CA PRO A 392 22.14 -18.09 -36.52
C PRO A 392 22.94 -19.16 -37.28
N GLU A 393 24.25 -19.29 -37.03
CA GLU A 393 24.98 -20.51 -37.39
C GLU A 393 25.98 -20.96 -36.33
N ARG A 394 26.07 -22.29 -36.26
CA ARG A 394 26.68 -23.17 -35.26
C ARG A 394 28.20 -23.20 -35.38
N THR A 395 28.90 -23.52 -34.30
CA THR A 395 29.76 -24.75 -34.20
C THR A 395 30.41 -24.91 -32.83
N SER A 396 30.62 -26.18 -32.50
CA SER A 396 31.02 -26.79 -31.24
C SER A 396 32.53 -26.97 -31.06
N ALA A 397 32.92 -27.13 -29.78
CA ALA A 397 34.03 -27.93 -29.24
C ALA A 397 35.42 -27.28 -29.01
N SER A 398 35.71 -27.15 -27.70
CA SER A 398 36.96 -27.46 -26.97
C SER A 398 38.33 -27.05 -27.53
N ASN A 399 39.04 -26.18 -26.80
CA ASN A 399 40.38 -26.47 -26.28
C ASN A 399 40.79 -25.51 -25.14
N VAL A 400 41.62 -26.03 -24.25
CA VAL A 400 42.03 -25.49 -22.94
C VAL A 400 43.01 -24.30 -23.06
N SER A 401 42.80 -23.31 -22.18
CA SER A 401 43.65 -22.27 -21.56
C SER A 401 45.15 -22.18 -21.96
N PRO A 402 45.76 -20.96 -22.05
CA PRO A 402 46.02 -20.17 -20.84
C PRO A 402 45.90 -18.64 -20.96
N ILE A 403 45.51 -18.06 -19.82
CA ILE A 403 45.73 -16.70 -19.31
C ILE A 403 46.60 -15.79 -20.21
N ARG A 404 45.94 -14.80 -20.84
CA ARG A 404 46.55 -13.54 -21.25
C ARG A 404 45.58 -12.40 -20.97
N LYS A 405 46.00 -11.50 -20.08
CA LYS A 405 45.43 -10.15 -19.89
C LYS A 405 45.25 -9.50 -21.27
N SER A 406 44.01 -9.31 -21.69
CA SER A 406 43.67 -8.41 -22.80
C SER A 406 42.97 -7.19 -22.20
N LEU A 407 43.54 -6.03 -22.51
CA LEU A 407 42.96 -4.74 -22.24
C LEU A 407 41.60 -4.66 -22.95
N SER A 408 40.51 -4.64 -22.19
CA SER A 408 39.20 -4.26 -22.71
C SER A 408 38.99 -2.77 -22.45
N THR A 409 38.94 -2.01 -23.54
CA THR A 409 38.29 -0.71 -23.65
C THR A 409 36.93 -0.74 -22.94
N HIS A 410 36.85 -0.07 -21.79
CA HIS A 410 35.64 0.16 -20.99
C HIS A 410 35.57 1.66 -20.71
N ASP A 411 35.07 2.46 -21.65
CA ASP A 411 34.91 3.91 -21.39
C ASP A 411 33.57 4.49 -21.86
N GLY A 412 32.62 3.66 -22.33
CA GLY A 412 31.31 4.14 -22.82
C GLY A 412 30.10 3.83 -21.93
N GLN A 413 29.94 2.58 -21.47
CA GLN A 413 28.69 2.13 -20.83
C GLN A 413 28.53 2.51 -19.34
N THR A 414 29.62 2.79 -18.63
CA THR A 414 29.58 3.09 -17.18
C THR A 414 29.06 4.50 -16.87
N SER A 415 29.34 5.48 -17.74
CA SER A 415 28.93 6.89 -17.53
C SER A 415 27.41 7.10 -17.70
N PHE A 416 26.79 6.44 -18.69
CA PHE A 416 25.34 6.49 -18.90
C PHE A 416 24.54 5.91 -17.73
N ASN A 417 25.04 4.84 -17.11
CA ASN A 417 24.36 4.25 -15.95
C ASN A 417 24.41 5.19 -14.74
N PHE A 418 25.53 5.89 -14.52
CA PHE A 418 25.68 6.80 -13.39
C PHE A 418 24.70 8.00 -13.45
N MET A 419 24.51 8.60 -14.62
CA MET A 419 23.67 9.80 -14.80
C MET A 419 22.20 9.57 -14.40
N ALA A 420 21.63 8.41 -14.72
CA ALA A 420 20.27 8.05 -14.33
C ALA A 420 20.20 7.38 -12.95
N ALA A 421 21.19 6.57 -12.59
CA ALA A 421 21.16 5.79 -11.34
C ALA A 421 21.38 6.64 -10.09
N PHE A 422 22.28 7.63 -10.11
CA PHE A 422 22.58 8.42 -8.90
C PHE A 422 21.39 9.25 -8.41
N PRO A 423 20.69 10.04 -9.26
CA PRO A 423 19.52 10.79 -8.82
C PRO A 423 18.49 9.85 -8.21
N ASN A 424 18.11 8.78 -8.93
CA ASN A 424 17.10 7.82 -8.47
C ASN A 424 17.48 7.16 -7.15
N ALA A 425 18.74 6.71 -7.00
CA ALA A 425 19.23 6.12 -5.75
C ALA A 425 19.13 7.12 -4.57
N LEU A 426 19.52 8.38 -4.78
CA LEU A 426 19.43 9.39 -3.73
C LEU A 426 17.97 9.69 -3.35
N LYS A 427 17.07 9.79 -4.35
CA LYS A 427 15.63 9.92 -4.11
C LYS A 427 15.11 8.77 -3.24
N THR A 428 15.44 7.53 -3.58
CA THR A 428 15.03 6.34 -2.85
C THR A 428 15.55 6.32 -1.42
N VAL A 429 16.82 6.68 -1.19
CA VAL A 429 17.39 6.73 0.17
C VAL A 429 16.77 7.85 0.99
N LEU A 430 16.53 9.03 0.40
CA LEU A 430 15.85 10.16 1.05
C LEU A 430 14.46 9.77 1.54
N ILE A 431 13.67 9.15 0.66
CA ILE A 431 12.32 8.67 0.98
C ILE A 431 12.36 7.64 2.12
N LYS A 432 13.22 6.62 2.02
CA LYS A 432 13.34 5.56 3.03
C LYS A 432 13.81 6.06 4.41
N ARG A 433 14.66 7.08 4.44
CA ARG A 433 15.15 7.68 5.70
C ARG A 433 14.18 8.66 6.32
N SER A 434 13.41 9.36 5.50
CA SER A 434 12.36 10.22 6.01
C SER A 434 11.30 9.35 6.72
N THR A 435 11.17 9.50 8.03
CA THR A 435 10.18 8.80 8.88
C THR A 435 8.73 9.22 8.58
N LEU A 436 8.51 9.94 7.47
CA LEU A 436 7.22 10.40 6.98
C LEU A 436 6.31 9.26 6.48
N SER A 437 6.82 8.03 6.42
CA SER A 437 6.05 6.84 6.01
C SER A 437 4.85 6.54 6.92
N ASP A 438 4.89 6.89 8.21
CA ASP A 438 3.87 6.41 9.19
C ASP A 438 3.04 7.51 9.87
N TYR A 439 3.18 8.79 9.49
CA TYR A 439 2.50 9.89 10.19
C TYR A 439 0.97 9.76 10.22
N TRP A 440 0.34 9.36 9.11
CA TRP A 440 -1.12 9.11 9.09
C TRP A 440 -1.53 7.80 9.77
N GLY A 441 -0.64 6.81 9.77
CA GLY A 441 -0.85 5.56 10.49
C GLY A 441 -0.98 5.77 12.00
N ILE A 442 -0.25 6.73 12.57
CA ILE A 442 -0.37 7.10 13.99
C ILE A 442 -1.76 7.68 14.29
N TRP A 443 -2.26 8.55 13.43
CA TRP A 443 -3.59 9.16 13.58
C TRP A 443 -4.75 8.17 13.39
N ALA A 444 -4.57 7.12 12.60
CA ALA A 444 -5.64 6.17 12.28
C ALA A 444 -6.28 5.53 13.53
N ASN A 445 -5.49 5.27 14.58
CA ASN A 445 -6.02 4.72 15.85
C ASN A 445 -6.92 5.72 16.58
N ASN A 446 -6.50 6.98 16.69
CA ASN A 446 -7.29 8.03 17.33
C ASN A 446 -8.59 8.28 16.56
N VAL A 447 -8.54 8.20 15.23
CA VAL A 447 -9.73 8.38 14.39
C VAL A 447 -10.72 7.23 14.51
N ALA A 448 -10.26 5.99 14.65
CA ALA A 448 -11.15 4.87 14.94
C ALA A 448 -11.92 5.09 16.27
N GLU A 449 -11.23 5.62 17.29
CA GLU A 449 -11.84 5.98 18.57
C GLU A 449 -12.87 7.11 18.41
N ILE A 450 -12.54 8.16 17.66
CA ILE A 450 -13.47 9.27 17.42
C ILE A 450 -14.68 8.84 16.59
N ALA A 451 -14.49 8.03 15.55
CA ALA A 451 -15.60 7.45 14.80
C ALA A 451 -16.52 6.64 15.72
N GLN A 452 -15.94 5.88 16.66
CA GLN A 452 -16.71 5.12 17.64
C GLN A 452 -17.45 6.04 18.62
N ASN A 453 -16.86 7.16 19.04
CA ASN A 453 -17.51 8.16 19.89
C ASN A 453 -18.69 8.81 19.18
N HIS A 454 -18.54 9.21 17.91
CA HIS A 454 -19.65 9.71 17.09
C HIS A 454 -20.75 8.66 16.93
N ILE A 455 -20.40 7.40 16.67
CA ILE A 455 -21.39 6.31 16.59
C ILE A 455 -22.14 6.16 17.92
N ASN A 456 -21.44 6.21 19.05
CA ASN A 456 -22.06 6.12 20.38
C ASN A 456 -22.98 7.32 20.65
N HIS A 457 -22.54 8.53 20.28
CA HIS A 457 -23.35 9.73 20.40
C HIS A 457 -24.62 9.67 19.56
N LEU A 458 -24.52 9.22 18.31
CA LEU A 458 -25.68 8.98 17.46
C LEU A 458 -26.60 7.91 18.07
N LYS A 459 -26.06 6.84 18.68
CA LYS A 459 -26.88 5.85 19.41
C LYS A 459 -27.62 6.48 20.59
N ASP A 460 -26.97 7.37 21.34
CA ASP A 460 -27.58 8.09 22.47
C ASP A 460 -28.71 9.03 22.01
N ILE A 461 -28.51 9.78 20.92
CA ILE A 461 -29.56 10.61 20.30
C ILE A 461 -30.76 9.76 19.89
N LEU A 462 -30.50 8.56 19.37
CA LEU A 462 -31.53 7.62 18.91
C LEU A 462 -32.19 6.82 20.04
N SER A 463 -31.82 7.03 21.30
CA SER A 463 -32.41 6.34 22.46
C SER A 463 -33.86 6.74 22.73
N ASP A 464 -34.29 7.93 22.29
CA ASP A 464 -35.69 8.34 22.32
C ASP A 464 -36.46 7.71 21.13
N GLU A 465 -37.13 6.59 21.40
CA GLU A 465 -37.90 5.84 20.40
C GLU A 465 -39.01 6.64 19.70
N LYS A 466 -39.45 7.78 20.26
CA LYS A 466 -40.49 8.66 19.66
C LYS A 466 -39.93 9.99 19.17
N GLY A 467 -38.62 10.17 19.25
CA GLY A 467 -37.93 11.39 18.84
C GLY A 467 -37.99 11.62 17.33
N LYS A 468 -37.97 12.89 16.91
CA LYS A 468 -37.88 13.26 15.48
C LYS A 468 -36.63 12.68 14.81
N ALA A 469 -35.51 12.64 15.54
CA ALA A 469 -34.26 12.06 15.07
C ALA A 469 -34.39 10.56 14.77
N ARG A 470 -35.09 9.79 15.62
CA ARG A 470 -35.33 8.36 15.39
C ARG A 470 -36.15 8.12 14.13
N CYS A 471 -37.23 8.87 13.94
CA CYS A 471 -38.05 8.80 12.73
C CYS A 471 -37.26 9.13 11.45
N ALA A 472 -36.39 10.15 11.50
CA ALA A 472 -35.51 10.52 10.39
C ALA A 472 -34.51 9.39 10.08
N PHE A 473 -33.86 8.84 11.12
CA PHE A 473 -32.93 7.73 10.98
C PHE A 473 -33.60 6.47 10.41
N ASP A 474 -34.79 6.10 10.91
CA ASP A 474 -35.50 4.93 10.41
C ASP A 474 -35.92 5.09 8.94
N ALA A 475 -36.26 6.31 8.50
CA ALA A 475 -36.50 6.61 7.10
C ALA A 475 -35.22 6.48 6.26
N PHE A 476 -34.10 7.04 6.73
CA PHE A 476 -32.79 6.90 6.10
C PHE A 476 -32.36 5.44 5.98
N HIS A 477 -32.47 4.67 7.06
CA HIS A 477 -32.13 3.24 7.09
C HIS A 477 -32.98 2.45 6.10
N LYS A 478 -34.27 2.77 6.00
CA LYS A 478 -35.18 2.16 5.02
C LYS A 478 -34.76 2.47 3.57
N GLU A 479 -34.31 3.69 3.29
CA GLU A 479 -33.81 4.04 1.96
C GLU A 479 -32.48 3.40 1.62
N LEU A 480 -31.55 3.29 2.59
CA LEU A 480 -30.29 2.55 2.41
C LEU A 480 -30.55 1.09 2.06
N LYS A 481 -31.50 0.44 2.74
CA LYS A 481 -31.92 -0.94 2.41
C LYS A 481 -32.44 -1.06 0.97
N SER A 482 -33.25 -0.10 0.55
CA SER A 482 -33.76 -0.05 -0.82
C SER A 482 -32.64 0.16 -1.85
N ASN A 483 -31.73 1.12 -1.65
CA ASN A 483 -30.68 1.44 -2.62
C ASN A 483 -29.54 0.41 -2.67
N LEU A 484 -29.13 -0.10 -1.51
CA LEU A 484 -28.03 -1.05 -1.36
C LEU A 484 -28.59 -2.46 -1.17
N ASN A 485 -28.93 -2.82 0.08
CA ASN A 485 -29.23 -4.19 0.46
C ASN A 485 -30.15 -4.27 1.69
N ASP A 486 -31.19 -5.11 1.62
CA ASP A 486 -32.16 -5.32 2.71
C ASP A 486 -31.54 -5.87 3.99
N SER A 487 -30.36 -6.51 3.90
CA SER A 487 -29.62 -7.02 5.04
C SER A 487 -28.90 -5.95 5.86
N ILE A 488 -28.86 -4.69 5.40
CA ILE A 488 -28.13 -3.63 6.11
C ILE A 488 -28.72 -3.44 7.51
N THR A 489 -27.91 -3.58 8.55
CA THR A 489 -28.35 -3.41 9.94
C THR A 489 -28.41 -1.93 10.33
N GLN A 490 -29.09 -1.60 11.43
CA GLN A 490 -29.08 -0.23 11.96
C GLN A 490 -27.67 0.20 12.37
N GLU A 491 -26.87 -0.74 12.89
CA GLU A 491 -25.48 -0.46 13.28
C GLU A 491 -24.62 -0.13 12.07
N GLU A 492 -24.78 -0.85 10.97
CA GLU A 492 -24.07 -0.55 9.72
C GLU A 492 -24.45 0.81 9.13
N ALA A 493 -25.73 1.18 9.21
CA ALA A 493 -26.18 2.51 8.78
C ALA A 493 -25.57 3.62 9.66
N LEU A 494 -25.42 3.40 10.97
CA LEU A 494 -24.72 4.32 11.87
C LEU A 494 -23.22 4.38 11.58
N GLU A 495 -22.59 3.24 11.30
CA GLU A 495 -21.19 3.19 10.88
C GLU A 495 -20.96 3.97 9.59
N MET A 496 -21.88 3.92 8.62
CA MET A 496 -21.80 4.73 7.39
C MET A 496 -21.86 6.23 7.70
N LEU A 497 -22.72 6.66 8.62
CA LEU A 497 -22.80 8.06 9.05
C LEU A 497 -21.52 8.51 9.79
N GLY A 498 -21.01 7.67 10.69
CA GLY A 498 -19.74 7.91 11.39
C GLY A 498 -18.55 8.00 10.43
N GLN A 499 -18.49 7.13 9.43
CA GLN A 499 -17.50 7.19 8.35
C GLN A 499 -17.61 8.50 7.56
N HIS A 500 -18.83 8.91 7.18
CA HIS A 500 -19.05 10.18 6.48
C HIS A 500 -18.56 11.38 7.30
N LEU A 501 -18.88 11.45 8.59
CA LEU A 501 -18.45 12.53 9.49
C LEU A 501 -16.91 12.69 9.55
N VAL A 502 -16.19 11.57 9.57
CA VAL A 502 -14.73 11.54 9.63
C VAL A 502 -14.09 11.82 8.26
N THR A 503 -14.68 11.30 7.18
CA THR A 503 -14.08 11.34 5.84
C THR A 503 -14.35 12.66 5.13
N ARG A 504 -15.50 13.30 5.37
CA ARG A 504 -15.88 14.57 4.73
C ARG A 504 -14.82 15.66 4.90
N PRO A 505 -14.35 16.00 6.11
CA PRO A 505 -13.36 17.08 6.27
C PRO A 505 -12.01 16.74 5.65
N VAL A 506 -11.68 15.46 5.54
CA VAL A 506 -10.47 15.00 4.82
C VAL A 506 -10.60 15.31 3.34
N PHE A 507 -11.75 15.01 2.72
CA PHE A 507 -12.00 15.35 1.33
C PHE A 507 -12.07 16.86 1.10
N GLU A 508 -12.68 17.64 1.99
CA GLU A 508 -12.63 19.11 1.93
C GLU A 508 -11.20 19.66 2.03
N ALA A 509 -10.36 19.05 2.86
CA ALA A 509 -8.96 19.43 3.01
C ALA A 509 -8.10 19.06 1.77
N LEU A 510 -8.49 18.03 1.02
CA LEU A 510 -7.78 17.55 -0.17
C LEU A 510 -8.11 18.36 -1.43
N PHE A 511 -9.32 18.90 -1.53
CA PHE A 511 -9.81 19.56 -2.73
C PHE A 511 -10.21 21.01 -2.44
N ASP A 512 -9.35 21.94 -2.88
CA ASP A 512 -9.60 23.37 -2.77
C ASP A 512 -10.93 23.73 -3.46
N GLY A 513 -11.90 24.22 -2.68
CA GLY A 513 -13.17 24.77 -3.20
C GLY A 513 -14.45 24.11 -2.71
N ASN A 514 -14.40 22.99 -1.97
CA ASN A 514 -15.58 22.24 -1.50
C ASN A 514 -16.57 21.81 -2.61
N GLU A 515 -16.23 21.96 -3.90
CA GLU A 515 -17.15 21.75 -5.01
C GLU A 515 -17.64 20.30 -5.09
N PHE A 516 -16.79 19.31 -4.76
CA PHE A 516 -17.20 17.91 -4.70
C PHE A 516 -18.30 17.67 -3.65
N VAL A 517 -18.05 18.06 -2.39
CA VAL A 517 -18.97 17.83 -1.27
C VAL A 517 -20.31 18.54 -1.53
N GLN A 518 -20.26 19.70 -2.19
CA GLN A 518 -21.43 20.48 -2.56
C GLN A 518 -22.22 19.90 -3.74
N ASN A 519 -21.61 19.13 -4.64
CA ASN A 519 -22.28 18.62 -5.85
C ASN A 519 -22.56 17.11 -5.83
N ASN A 520 -21.95 16.35 -4.91
CA ASN A 520 -22.18 14.91 -4.82
C ASN A 520 -23.52 14.58 -4.14
N SER A 521 -24.39 13.86 -4.85
CA SER A 521 -25.75 13.54 -4.41
C SER A 521 -25.80 12.73 -3.10
N ILE A 522 -24.89 11.77 -2.92
CA ILE A 522 -24.78 10.95 -1.71
C ILE A 522 -24.30 11.80 -0.53
N SER A 523 -23.27 12.62 -0.74
CA SER A 523 -22.77 13.54 0.29
C SER A 523 -23.87 14.48 0.77
N GLN A 524 -24.63 15.10 -0.14
CA GLN A 524 -25.76 15.95 0.22
C GLN A 524 -26.86 15.19 0.99
N ALA A 525 -27.15 13.94 0.62
CA ALA A 525 -28.12 13.11 1.33
C ALA A 525 -27.65 12.82 2.78
N MET A 526 -26.37 12.47 2.96
CA MET A 526 -25.76 12.25 4.27
C MET A 526 -25.77 13.52 5.14
N GLU A 527 -25.55 14.70 4.56
CA GLU A 527 -25.65 15.97 5.28
C GLU A 527 -27.06 16.28 5.76
N ARG A 528 -28.07 16.02 4.92
CA ARG A 528 -29.47 16.26 5.29
C ARG A 528 -29.88 15.41 6.47
N ILE A 529 -29.50 14.13 6.50
CA ILE A 529 -29.80 13.26 7.64
C ILE A 529 -29.04 13.71 8.89
N LEU A 530 -27.74 14.03 8.80
CA LEU A 530 -26.98 14.50 9.96
C LEU A 530 -27.55 15.79 10.57
N ALA A 531 -27.99 16.73 9.73
CA ALA A 531 -28.65 17.96 10.18
C ALA A 531 -30.03 17.72 10.84
N GLU A 532 -30.71 16.62 10.52
CA GLU A 532 -31.96 16.20 11.17
C GLU A 532 -31.72 15.44 12.48
N LEU A 533 -30.65 14.64 12.54
CA LEU A 533 -30.29 13.84 13.72
C LEU A 533 -29.73 14.71 14.84
N ASP A 534 -28.92 15.70 14.52
CA ASP A 534 -28.24 16.51 15.53
C ASP A 534 -28.46 18.01 15.32
N LYS A 535 -29.36 18.59 16.12
CA LYS A 535 -29.52 20.06 16.28
C LYS A 535 -28.53 20.64 17.29
N THR A 536 -27.75 19.79 17.95
CA THR A 536 -26.70 20.15 18.88
C THR A 536 -25.36 20.13 18.13
N ASP A 537 -24.48 21.06 18.47
CA ASP A 537 -23.34 21.44 17.65
C ASP A 537 -22.24 20.35 17.73
N ILE A 538 -22.24 19.39 16.79
CA ILE A 538 -21.14 18.40 16.54
C ILE A 538 -19.75 19.08 16.43
N LYS A 539 -19.71 20.41 16.32
CA LYS A 539 -18.49 21.22 16.30
C LYS A 539 -17.58 21.04 17.52
N GLN A 540 -18.06 20.63 18.70
CA GLN A 540 -17.22 20.61 19.90
C GLN A 540 -16.21 19.45 20.00
N GLU A 541 -16.34 18.37 19.24
CA GLU A 541 -15.37 17.25 19.28
C GLU A 541 -14.15 17.43 18.35
N SER A 542 -13.99 18.60 17.71
CA SER A 542 -13.11 18.75 16.54
C SER A 542 -11.71 19.34 16.78
N LEU A 543 -11.27 19.63 18.01
CA LEU A 543 -9.91 20.18 18.22
C LEU A 543 -8.78 19.19 17.91
N GLU A 544 -8.92 17.92 18.30
CA GLU A 544 -7.91 16.88 18.02
C GLU A 544 -7.83 16.57 16.52
N LEU A 545 -8.98 16.47 15.84
CA LEU A 545 -9.04 16.23 14.40
C LEU A 545 -8.66 17.43 13.56
N GLN A 546 -8.82 18.66 14.05
CA GLN A 546 -8.41 19.86 13.32
C GLN A 546 -6.91 19.83 13.04
N GLY A 547 -6.10 19.31 13.97
CA GLY A 547 -4.67 19.09 13.75
C GLY A 547 -4.40 18.13 12.59
N PHE A 548 -5.15 17.03 12.52
CA PHE A 548 -5.07 16.08 11.41
C PHE A 548 -5.53 16.69 10.08
N TYR A 549 -6.68 17.37 10.04
CA TYR A 549 -7.20 18.01 8.82
C TYR A 549 -6.28 19.11 8.30
N ASN A 550 -5.72 19.92 9.20
CA ASN A 550 -4.70 20.90 8.85
C ASN A 550 -3.44 20.20 8.27
N SER A 551 -3.06 19.03 8.80
CA SER A 551 -1.95 18.24 8.27
C SER A 551 -2.25 17.67 6.87
N VAL A 552 -3.45 17.14 6.64
CA VAL A 552 -3.88 16.68 5.31
C VAL A 552 -3.85 17.83 4.32
N LYS A 553 -4.45 18.97 4.66
CA LYS A 553 -4.44 20.18 3.83
C LYS A 553 -3.02 20.68 3.54
N PHE A 554 -2.18 20.71 4.58
CA PHE A 554 -0.78 21.14 4.45
C PHE A 554 0.00 20.24 3.49
N ARG A 555 -0.18 18.91 3.60
CA ARG A 555 0.50 17.91 2.77
C ARG A 555 -0.06 17.82 1.34
N ALA A 556 -1.36 18.05 1.17
CA ALA A 556 -2.02 18.06 -0.14
C ALA A 556 -1.74 19.33 -0.95
N SER A 557 -1.55 20.45 -0.26
CA SER A 557 -1.28 21.75 -0.87
C SER A 557 -0.05 21.71 -1.78
N GLY A 558 -0.16 22.29 -2.98
CA GLY A 558 0.94 22.36 -3.95
C GLY A 558 1.16 21.07 -4.77
N ILE A 559 0.32 20.04 -4.59
CA ILE A 559 0.30 18.88 -5.48
C ILE A 559 -0.55 19.22 -6.71
N THR A 560 0.10 19.31 -7.86
CA THR A 560 -0.50 19.64 -9.15
C THR A 560 -0.53 18.45 -10.09
N GLU A 561 0.42 17.52 -9.96
CA GLU A 561 0.54 16.38 -10.86
C GLU A 561 -0.58 15.35 -10.63
N PRO A 562 -1.26 14.88 -11.69
CA PRO A 562 -2.37 13.92 -11.55
C PRO A 562 -1.95 12.62 -10.86
N GLN A 563 -0.79 12.08 -11.23
CA GLN A 563 -0.25 10.86 -10.62
C GLN A 563 0.05 11.07 -9.13
N ALA A 564 0.56 12.24 -8.75
CA ALA A 564 0.87 12.54 -7.35
C ALA A 564 -0.39 12.69 -6.49
N ARG A 565 -1.47 13.27 -7.04
CA ARG A 565 -2.78 13.30 -6.39
C ARG A 565 -3.37 11.91 -6.22
N GLN A 566 -3.28 11.06 -7.23
CA GLN A 566 -3.76 9.68 -7.13
C GLN A 566 -2.97 8.90 -6.06
N ASN A 567 -1.64 9.00 -6.06
CA ASN A 567 -0.80 8.37 -5.04
C ASN A 567 -1.09 8.90 -3.64
N LEU A 568 -1.43 10.18 -3.49
CA LEU A 568 -1.84 10.77 -2.21
C LEU A 568 -3.10 10.08 -1.66
N ILE A 569 -4.09 9.87 -2.53
CA ILE A 569 -5.37 9.25 -2.18
C ILE A 569 -5.20 7.77 -1.87
N ILE A 570 -4.40 7.04 -2.65
CA ILE A 570 -4.04 5.64 -2.37
C ILE A 570 -3.36 5.55 -1.00
N LYS A 571 -2.39 6.41 -0.73
CA LYS A 571 -1.67 6.43 0.54
C LYS A 571 -2.59 6.78 1.72
N LEU A 572 -3.50 7.73 1.56
CA LEU A 572 -4.54 8.01 2.57
C LEU A 572 -5.43 6.80 2.80
N TYR A 573 -5.81 6.09 1.74
CA TYR A 573 -6.61 4.88 1.87
C TYR A 573 -5.87 3.78 2.64
N GLU A 574 -4.64 3.47 2.24
CA GLU A 574 -3.84 2.40 2.87
C GLU A 574 -3.43 2.76 4.30
N ASP A 575 -2.89 3.96 4.53
CA ASP A 575 -2.31 4.31 5.81
C ASP A 575 -3.34 4.76 6.85
N PHE A 576 -4.47 5.30 6.40
CA PHE A 576 -5.48 5.88 7.29
C PHE A 576 -6.80 5.12 7.24
N PHE A 577 -7.47 5.05 6.10
CA PHE A 577 -8.82 4.49 6.06
C PHE A 577 -8.87 2.98 6.30
N SER A 578 -7.92 2.22 5.74
CA SER A 578 -7.86 0.76 5.93
C SER A 578 -7.61 0.40 7.40
N LYS A 579 -6.86 1.23 8.13
CA LYS A 579 -6.54 1.06 9.54
C LYS A 579 -7.69 1.53 10.43
N ALA A 580 -8.26 2.71 10.16
CA ALA A 580 -9.36 3.30 10.94
C ALA A 580 -10.65 2.48 10.82
N PHE A 581 -10.93 1.91 9.64
CA PHE A 581 -12.15 1.17 9.33
C PHE A 581 -11.85 -0.29 8.93
N LYS A 582 -10.98 -0.96 9.71
CA LYS A 582 -10.49 -2.30 9.39
C LYS A 582 -11.60 -3.34 9.23
N ARG A 583 -12.63 -3.33 10.08
CA ARG A 583 -13.77 -4.27 9.98
C ARG A 583 -14.50 -4.16 8.65
N THR A 584 -14.79 -2.93 8.22
CA THR A 584 -15.43 -2.62 6.93
C THR A 584 -14.54 -3.05 5.76
N THR A 585 -13.24 -2.74 5.84
CA THR A 585 -12.25 -3.05 4.80
C THR A 585 -12.04 -4.55 4.64
N ASP A 586 -11.85 -5.29 5.75
CA ASP A 586 -11.68 -6.75 5.76
C ASP A 586 -12.94 -7.48 5.24
N ARG A 587 -14.13 -6.94 5.52
CA ARG A 587 -15.40 -7.51 5.07
C ARG A 587 -15.63 -7.35 3.57
N LEU A 588 -15.24 -6.20 3.02
CA LEU A 588 -15.53 -5.83 1.64
C LEU A 588 -14.39 -6.19 0.67
N GLY A 589 -13.19 -6.47 1.19
CA GLY A 589 -12.08 -7.03 0.41
C GLY A 589 -11.63 -6.11 -0.72
N ILE A 590 -11.59 -4.80 -0.48
CA ILE A 590 -11.16 -3.80 -1.47
C ILE A 590 -9.66 -4.00 -1.74
N VAL A 591 -9.33 -4.27 -2.99
CA VAL A 591 -7.94 -4.45 -3.44
C VAL A 591 -7.63 -3.42 -4.52
N TYR A 592 -6.55 -2.66 -4.34
CA TYR A 592 -6.10 -1.74 -5.38
C TYR A 592 -5.58 -2.54 -6.58
N THR A 593 -6.07 -2.20 -7.77
CA THR A 593 -5.70 -2.90 -9.00
C THR A 593 -4.45 -2.24 -9.59
N PRO A 594 -3.35 -2.99 -9.83
CA PRO A 594 -2.16 -2.45 -10.46
C PRO A 594 -2.49 -1.80 -11.80
N VAL A 595 -1.90 -0.63 -12.06
CA VAL A 595 -2.22 0.20 -13.23
C VAL A 595 -1.90 -0.55 -14.52
N GLU A 596 -0.85 -1.35 -14.55
CA GLU A 596 -0.43 -2.16 -15.69
C GLU A 596 -1.49 -3.19 -16.08
N VAL A 597 -2.19 -3.78 -15.09
CA VAL A 597 -3.28 -4.72 -15.34
C VAL A 597 -4.49 -3.99 -15.92
N VAL A 598 -4.82 -2.82 -15.36
CA VAL A 598 -5.94 -1.99 -15.83
C VAL A 598 -5.70 -1.52 -17.26
N ASP A 599 -4.52 -0.95 -17.53
CA ASP A 599 -4.13 -0.46 -18.85
C ASP A 599 -4.15 -1.59 -19.88
N PHE A 600 -3.62 -2.77 -19.53
CA PHE A 600 -3.66 -3.94 -20.41
C PHE A 600 -5.10 -4.31 -20.77
N ILE A 601 -6.04 -4.32 -19.82
CA ILE A 601 -7.45 -4.63 -20.08
C ILE A 601 -8.08 -3.57 -20.98
N ILE A 602 -7.88 -2.28 -20.68
CA ILE A 602 -8.47 -1.17 -21.45
C ILE A 602 -8.04 -1.23 -22.91
N HIS A 603 -6.73 -1.34 -23.17
CA HIS A 603 -6.21 -1.43 -24.53
C HIS A 603 -6.63 -2.73 -25.22
N SER A 604 -6.73 -3.84 -24.48
CA SER A 604 -7.20 -5.11 -25.05
C SER A 604 -8.68 -5.08 -25.44
N VAL A 605 -9.53 -4.46 -24.64
CA VAL A 605 -10.95 -4.26 -24.98
C VAL A 605 -11.07 -3.37 -26.22
N ASP A 606 -10.27 -2.31 -26.31
CA ASP A 606 -10.26 -1.44 -27.48
C ASP A 606 -9.76 -2.15 -28.75
N ASP A 607 -8.73 -2.99 -28.66
CA ASP A 607 -8.28 -3.85 -29.76
C ASP A 607 -9.41 -4.75 -30.27
N VAL A 608 -10.17 -5.39 -29.36
CA VAL A 608 -11.31 -6.23 -29.73
C VAL A 608 -12.42 -5.37 -30.36
N LEU A 609 -12.76 -4.21 -29.80
CA LEU A 609 -13.77 -3.31 -30.38
C LEU A 609 -13.43 -2.92 -31.81
N ARG A 610 -12.16 -2.60 -32.07
CA ARG A 610 -11.69 -2.20 -33.40
C ARG A 610 -11.76 -3.36 -34.38
N ASN A 611 -11.28 -4.53 -33.97
CA ASN A 611 -11.17 -5.69 -34.85
C ASN A 611 -12.51 -6.38 -35.12
N GLU A 612 -13.38 -6.48 -34.12
CA GLU A 612 -14.64 -7.25 -34.22
C GLU A 612 -15.88 -6.40 -34.53
N PHE A 613 -15.88 -5.12 -34.12
CA PHE A 613 -17.06 -4.25 -34.22
C PHE A 613 -16.81 -2.97 -35.02
N GLY A 614 -15.57 -2.69 -35.44
CA GLY A 614 -15.20 -1.45 -36.14
C GLY A 614 -15.40 -0.19 -35.30
N LYS A 615 -15.42 -0.32 -33.97
CA LYS A 615 -15.60 0.77 -33.00
C LYS A 615 -14.36 0.90 -32.11
N SER A 616 -14.29 1.95 -31.30
CA SER A 616 -13.26 2.11 -30.25
C SER A 616 -13.93 2.51 -28.95
N LEU A 617 -13.26 2.34 -27.81
CA LEU A 617 -13.72 2.84 -26.52
C LEU A 617 -14.03 4.35 -26.56
N GLY A 618 -13.30 5.11 -27.38
CA GLY A 618 -13.53 6.53 -27.61
C GLY A 618 -14.72 6.88 -28.51
N SER A 619 -15.32 5.91 -29.21
CA SER A 619 -16.47 6.16 -30.08
C SER A 619 -17.70 6.57 -29.26
N ARG A 620 -18.41 7.61 -29.72
CA ARG A 620 -19.71 8.01 -29.14
C ARG A 620 -20.74 6.90 -29.27
N GLY A 621 -21.54 6.69 -28.23
CA GLY A 621 -22.56 5.66 -28.16
C GLY A 621 -22.06 4.29 -27.71
N VAL A 622 -20.74 4.12 -27.50
CA VAL A 622 -20.18 2.93 -26.85
C VAL A 622 -20.29 3.11 -25.34
N SER A 623 -21.34 2.54 -24.75
CA SER A 623 -21.57 2.63 -23.30
C SER A 623 -20.70 1.62 -22.54
N ILE A 624 -19.99 2.12 -21.54
CA ILE A 624 -18.96 1.44 -20.75
C ILE A 624 -19.38 1.44 -19.29
N LEU A 625 -19.39 0.28 -18.66
CA LEU A 625 -19.73 0.12 -17.25
C LEU A 625 -18.61 -0.57 -16.47
N ASP A 626 -18.21 0.08 -15.38
CA ASP A 626 -17.45 -0.56 -14.30
C ASP A 626 -18.40 -0.87 -13.11
N PRO A 627 -18.88 -2.12 -12.97
CA PRO A 627 -19.85 -2.49 -11.95
C PRO A 627 -19.28 -2.57 -10.52
N PHE A 628 -17.95 -2.52 -10.37
CA PHE A 628 -17.23 -2.68 -9.09
C PHE A 628 -16.04 -1.73 -9.06
N THR A 629 -16.32 -0.43 -9.13
CA THR A 629 -15.27 0.52 -9.50
C THR A 629 -14.19 0.73 -8.45
N GLY A 630 -14.45 0.36 -7.18
CA GLY A 630 -13.50 0.51 -6.10
C GLY A 630 -13.09 1.96 -5.95
N THR A 631 -11.81 2.26 -6.22
CA THR A 631 -11.25 3.62 -6.19
C THR A 631 -11.38 4.38 -7.52
N GLY A 632 -12.12 3.86 -8.49
CA GLY A 632 -12.34 4.48 -9.81
C GLY A 632 -11.22 4.23 -10.83
N THR A 633 -10.29 3.32 -10.55
CA THR A 633 -9.02 3.17 -11.31
C THR A 633 -9.25 2.85 -12.79
N PHE A 634 -10.20 1.97 -13.12
CA PHE A 634 -10.48 1.66 -14.53
C PHE A 634 -10.99 2.88 -15.30
N ILE A 635 -11.85 3.69 -14.68
CA ILE A 635 -12.41 4.87 -15.30
C ILE A 635 -11.35 5.97 -15.44
N THR A 636 -10.53 6.21 -14.41
CA THR A 636 -9.45 7.21 -14.50
C THR A 636 -8.42 6.84 -15.56
N ARG A 637 -8.00 5.58 -15.61
CA ARG A 637 -7.08 5.09 -16.64
C ARG A 637 -7.68 5.13 -18.04
N LEU A 638 -8.99 4.90 -18.18
CA LEU A 638 -9.67 5.09 -19.46
C LEU A 638 -9.57 6.55 -19.92
N LEU A 639 -9.83 7.53 -19.05
CA LEU A 639 -9.71 8.94 -19.39
C LEU A 639 -8.26 9.33 -19.75
N GLN A 640 -7.26 8.72 -19.09
CA GLN A 640 -5.83 8.95 -19.33
C GLN A 640 -5.24 8.13 -20.50
N SER A 641 -5.99 7.19 -21.08
CA SER A 641 -5.48 6.22 -22.06
C SER A 641 -5.16 6.80 -23.44
N ASN A 642 -5.54 8.05 -23.71
CA ASN A 642 -5.54 8.68 -25.05
C ASN A 642 -6.41 7.96 -26.10
N LEU A 643 -7.26 7.00 -25.70
CA LEU A 643 -8.21 6.33 -26.61
C LEU A 643 -9.45 7.19 -26.91
N ILE A 644 -9.76 8.15 -26.04
CA ILE A 644 -10.86 9.09 -26.20
C ILE A 644 -10.28 10.40 -26.75
N LYS A 645 -10.81 10.87 -27.88
CA LYS A 645 -10.39 12.15 -28.47
C LYS A 645 -10.82 13.32 -27.57
N PRO A 646 -10.02 14.40 -27.45
CA PRO A 646 -10.38 15.55 -26.61
C PRO A 646 -11.78 16.12 -26.90
N GLU A 647 -12.18 16.19 -28.17
CA GLU A 647 -13.50 16.66 -28.61
C GLU A 647 -14.68 15.75 -28.21
N ASP A 648 -14.40 14.48 -27.90
CA ASP A 648 -15.40 13.50 -27.48
C ASP A 648 -15.37 13.24 -25.97
N MET A 649 -14.35 13.72 -25.26
CA MET A 649 -14.12 13.47 -23.83
C MET A 649 -15.30 13.90 -22.97
N GLU A 650 -15.79 15.13 -23.14
CA GLU A 650 -16.92 15.63 -22.36
C GLU A 650 -18.20 14.82 -22.65
N TYR A 651 -18.45 14.47 -23.91
CA TYR A 651 -19.62 13.65 -24.28
C TYR A 651 -19.55 12.28 -23.60
N LYS A 652 -18.40 11.60 -23.69
CA LYS A 652 -18.18 10.28 -23.08
C LYS A 652 -18.34 10.34 -21.56
N PHE A 653 -17.70 11.32 -20.92
CA PHE A 653 -17.76 11.55 -19.48
C PHE A 653 -19.20 11.78 -18.99
N ARG A 654 -20.01 12.51 -19.76
CA ARG A 654 -21.39 12.84 -19.39
C ARG A 654 -22.44 11.81 -19.78
N HIS A 655 -22.16 10.85 -20.69
CA HIS A 655 -23.21 9.99 -21.26
C HIS A 655 -22.85 8.52 -21.35
N ASP A 656 -21.61 8.18 -21.72
CA ASP A 656 -21.25 6.81 -22.10
C ASP A 656 -20.44 6.07 -21.03
N ILE A 657 -19.93 6.76 -20.01
CA ILE A 657 -19.10 6.17 -18.95
C ILE A 657 -19.93 6.05 -17.66
N HIS A 658 -19.97 4.83 -17.11
CA HIS A 658 -20.78 4.48 -15.94
C HIS A 658 -19.96 3.69 -14.92
N ALA A 659 -20.22 3.93 -13.64
CA ALA A 659 -19.59 3.20 -12.54
C ALA A 659 -20.58 2.89 -11.41
N ASN A 660 -20.39 1.78 -10.70
CA ASN A 660 -21.10 1.45 -9.48
C ASN A 660 -20.12 1.06 -8.37
N GLU A 661 -20.47 1.40 -7.12
CA GLU A 661 -19.73 0.98 -5.93
C GLU A 661 -20.70 0.76 -4.77
N ILE A 662 -20.43 -0.23 -3.91
CA ILE A 662 -21.26 -0.56 -2.75
C ILE A 662 -20.73 0.11 -1.47
N VAL A 663 -19.42 0.37 -1.40
CA VAL A 663 -18.76 0.93 -0.22
C VAL A 663 -18.71 2.45 -0.30
N LEU A 664 -19.35 3.13 0.65
CA LEU A 664 -19.45 4.60 0.67
C LEU A 664 -18.10 5.31 0.51
N LEU A 665 -17.08 4.86 1.23
CA LEU A 665 -15.76 5.47 1.16
C LEU A 665 -15.11 5.28 -0.22
N ALA A 666 -15.19 4.07 -0.78
CA ALA A 666 -14.66 3.78 -2.10
C ALA A 666 -15.41 4.59 -3.18
N TYR A 667 -16.74 4.72 -3.03
CA TYR A 667 -17.58 5.56 -3.87
C TYR A 667 -17.10 7.02 -3.89
N TYR A 668 -16.83 7.63 -2.73
CA TYR A 668 -16.31 9.00 -2.68
C TYR A 668 -14.95 9.11 -3.35
N ILE A 669 -14.04 8.17 -3.07
CA ILE A 669 -12.70 8.15 -3.68
C ILE A 669 -12.81 8.02 -5.21
N ALA A 670 -13.66 7.13 -5.72
CA ALA A 670 -13.87 6.93 -7.15
C ALA A 670 -14.43 8.18 -7.82
N ALA A 671 -15.50 8.77 -7.27
CA ALA A 671 -16.11 9.97 -7.82
C ALA A 671 -15.09 11.13 -7.93
N ILE A 672 -14.37 11.38 -6.83
CA ILE A 672 -13.32 12.40 -6.77
C ILE A 672 -12.20 12.12 -7.76
N ASN A 673 -11.70 10.88 -7.83
CA ASN A 673 -10.61 10.51 -8.71
C ASN A 673 -10.99 10.70 -10.19
N ILE A 674 -12.20 10.28 -10.55
CA ILE A 674 -12.73 10.42 -11.92
C ILE A 674 -12.88 11.89 -12.29
N GLU A 675 -13.48 12.69 -11.43
CA GLU A 675 -13.64 14.13 -11.66
C GLU A 675 -12.30 14.85 -11.71
N SER A 676 -11.40 14.62 -10.75
CA SER A 676 -10.09 15.29 -10.71
C SER A 676 -9.27 14.96 -11.96
N THR A 677 -9.33 13.71 -12.42
CA THR A 677 -8.66 13.27 -13.65
C THR A 677 -9.24 13.99 -14.87
N TYR A 678 -10.56 14.07 -14.99
CA TYR A 678 -11.22 14.78 -16.08
C TYR A 678 -10.82 16.26 -16.12
N HIS A 679 -10.90 16.98 -15.00
CA HIS A 679 -10.58 18.42 -14.95
C HIS A 679 -9.10 18.70 -15.20
N SER A 680 -8.21 17.79 -14.80
CA SER A 680 -6.80 17.89 -15.14
C SER A 680 -6.55 17.78 -16.65
N LEU A 681 -7.38 17.04 -17.38
CA LEU A 681 -7.25 16.84 -18.82
C LEU A 681 -7.96 17.94 -19.62
N MET A 682 -9.17 18.34 -19.21
CA MET A 682 -10.08 19.16 -20.04
C MET A 682 -10.12 20.67 -19.74
N LYS A 683 -9.30 21.20 -18.82
CA LYS A 683 -9.15 22.64 -18.47
C LYS A 683 -10.41 23.49 -18.73
N GLY A 684 -11.31 23.57 -17.74
CA GLY A 684 -12.57 24.32 -17.85
C GLY A 684 -13.29 24.46 -16.52
N GLU A 685 -14.58 24.81 -16.58
CA GLU A 685 -15.46 24.80 -15.40
C GLU A 685 -15.62 23.40 -14.82
N TYR A 686 -15.89 23.33 -13.52
CA TYR A 686 -16.09 22.07 -12.83
C TYR A 686 -17.40 21.38 -13.27
N ILE A 687 -17.28 20.10 -13.62
CA ILE A 687 -18.35 19.21 -14.08
C ILE A 687 -18.36 17.97 -13.17
N PRO A 688 -19.39 17.78 -12.33
CA PRO A 688 -19.48 16.60 -11.47
C PRO A 688 -19.73 15.32 -12.28
N PHE A 689 -19.15 14.21 -11.85
CA PHE A 689 -19.38 12.90 -12.45
C PHE A 689 -20.68 12.30 -11.90
N LYS A 690 -21.80 12.59 -12.56
CA LYS A 690 -23.13 12.13 -12.12
C LYS A 690 -23.41 10.65 -12.39
N HIS A 691 -22.54 9.97 -13.14
CA HIS A 691 -22.73 8.59 -13.58
C HIS A 691 -21.98 7.57 -12.71
N ILE A 692 -21.97 7.82 -11.40
CA ILE A 692 -21.54 6.86 -10.39
C ILE A 692 -22.68 6.56 -9.43
N GLY A 693 -22.99 5.27 -9.24
CA GLY A 693 -24.09 4.82 -8.38
C GLY A 693 -23.59 4.17 -7.10
N LEU A 694 -24.14 4.58 -5.95
CA LEU A 694 -23.97 3.85 -4.69
C LEU A 694 -25.01 2.73 -4.62
N THR A 695 -24.61 1.49 -4.95
CA THR A 695 -25.53 0.34 -5.03
C THR A 695 -24.82 -1.01 -4.91
N ASP A 696 -25.58 -2.05 -4.57
CA ASP A 696 -25.16 -3.44 -4.80
C ASP A 696 -25.58 -3.86 -6.22
N THR A 697 -24.61 -3.90 -7.14
CA THR A 697 -24.82 -4.26 -8.54
C THR A 697 -25.56 -5.59 -8.72
N PHE A 698 -25.35 -6.58 -7.84
CA PHE A 698 -26.03 -7.88 -7.94
C PHE A 698 -27.53 -7.80 -7.63
N LEU A 699 -27.96 -6.83 -6.81
CA LEU A 699 -29.37 -6.64 -6.45
C LEU A 699 -30.12 -5.73 -7.43
N MET A 700 -29.44 -5.07 -8.38
CA MET A 700 -30.12 -4.25 -9.40
C MET A 700 -31.07 -5.07 -10.30
N LEU A 701 -30.87 -6.38 -10.39
CA LEU A 701 -31.76 -7.31 -11.11
C LEU A 701 -33.13 -7.45 -10.44
N GLU A 702 -33.22 -7.19 -9.13
CA GLU A 702 -34.47 -7.30 -8.39
C GLU A 702 -35.37 -6.09 -8.67
N LYS A 703 -36.69 -6.30 -8.71
CA LYS A 703 -37.64 -5.19 -8.77
C LYS A 703 -37.71 -4.56 -7.38
N LYS A 704 -37.07 -3.40 -7.23
CA LYS A 704 -37.18 -2.59 -6.01
C LYS A 704 -38.10 -1.40 -6.24
N ASP A 705 -38.93 -1.11 -5.24
CA ASP A 705 -39.59 0.18 -5.12
C ASP A 705 -38.55 1.14 -4.52
N LEU A 706 -37.82 1.83 -5.40
CA LEU A 706 -36.78 2.78 -4.99
C LEU A 706 -37.49 3.97 -4.33
N LEU A 707 -37.33 4.09 -3.02
CA LEU A 707 -37.90 5.20 -2.25
C LEU A 707 -37.21 6.51 -2.65
N GLN A 708 -37.98 7.49 -3.15
CA GLN A 708 -37.47 8.72 -3.74
C GLN A 708 -37.47 9.92 -2.78
N LYS A 709 -36.96 9.83 -1.54
CA LYS A 709 -36.84 11.02 -0.67
C LYS A 709 -35.39 11.48 -0.51
N LEU A 710 -34.55 10.77 0.25
CA LEU A 710 -33.18 11.18 0.51
C LEU A 710 -32.25 10.87 -0.68
N PHE A 711 -32.26 9.63 -1.18
CA PHE A 711 -31.36 9.17 -2.25
C PHE A 711 -31.99 9.26 -3.65
N LYS A 712 -32.85 10.25 -3.88
CA LYS A 712 -33.63 10.38 -5.12
C LYS A 712 -32.75 10.42 -6.37
N GLU A 713 -31.74 11.29 -6.41
CA GLU A 713 -30.86 11.43 -7.57
C GLU A 713 -30.06 10.16 -7.88
N ASN A 714 -29.58 9.46 -6.84
CA ASN A 714 -28.91 8.17 -6.99
C ASN A 714 -29.88 7.13 -7.57
N SER A 715 -31.11 7.08 -7.06
CA SER A 715 -32.14 6.14 -7.51
C SER A 715 -32.54 6.38 -8.96
N GLU A 716 -32.72 7.64 -9.36
CA GLU A 716 -33.03 8.03 -10.75
C GLU A 716 -31.89 7.65 -11.71
N TYR A 717 -30.63 7.87 -11.30
CA TYR A 717 -29.47 7.44 -12.08
C TYR A 717 -29.41 5.91 -12.23
N LEU A 718 -29.60 5.15 -11.15
CA LEU A 718 -29.56 3.68 -11.19
C LEU A 718 -30.64 3.10 -12.11
N GLU A 719 -31.84 3.68 -12.09
CA GLU A 719 -32.93 3.27 -12.99
C GLU A 719 -32.62 3.65 -14.45
N HIS A 720 -32.01 4.82 -14.69
CA HIS A 720 -31.51 5.18 -16.02
C HIS A 720 -30.46 4.17 -16.51
N GLN A 721 -29.42 3.90 -15.69
CA GLN A 721 -28.34 2.96 -16.01
C GLN A 721 -28.85 1.55 -16.31
N LYS A 722 -29.87 1.08 -15.58
CA LYS A 722 -30.49 -0.23 -15.80
C LYS A 722 -31.08 -0.37 -17.20
N ASN A 723 -31.59 0.71 -17.76
CA ASN A 723 -32.24 0.75 -19.07
C ASN A 723 -31.24 1.04 -20.23
N LEU A 724 -29.97 1.32 -19.94
CA LEU A 724 -28.95 1.54 -20.96
C LEU A 724 -28.53 0.24 -21.65
N ASN A 725 -28.23 0.32 -22.95
CA ASN A 725 -27.57 -0.76 -23.67
C ASN A 725 -26.06 -0.69 -23.43
N ILE A 726 -25.55 -1.52 -22.53
CA ILE A 726 -24.12 -1.57 -22.18
C ILE A 726 -23.39 -2.47 -23.16
N GLU A 727 -22.43 -1.92 -23.90
CA GLU A 727 -21.63 -2.66 -24.88
C GLU A 727 -20.32 -3.19 -24.26
N VAL A 728 -19.80 -2.51 -23.24
CA VAL A 728 -18.53 -2.85 -22.59
C VAL A 728 -18.69 -2.92 -21.09
N ILE A 729 -18.22 -4.01 -20.49
CA ILE A 729 -18.08 -4.15 -19.04
C ILE A 729 -16.63 -4.48 -18.74
N PHE A 730 -15.97 -3.72 -17.88
CA PHE A 730 -14.66 -4.10 -17.33
C PHE A 730 -14.58 -3.87 -15.84
N GLY A 731 -13.56 -4.40 -15.18
CA GLY A 731 -13.33 -4.15 -13.76
C GLY A 731 -12.58 -5.26 -13.04
N ASN A 732 -12.48 -5.10 -11.72
CA ASN A 732 -11.93 -6.09 -10.80
C ASN A 732 -13.05 -6.55 -9.83
N PRO A 733 -13.82 -7.60 -10.14
CA PRO A 733 -14.91 -8.05 -9.29
C PRO A 733 -14.40 -8.63 -7.94
N PRO A 734 -15.23 -8.56 -6.87
CA PRO A 734 -14.82 -9.01 -5.54
C PRO A 734 -14.62 -10.53 -5.44
N TYR A 735 -13.68 -10.94 -4.57
CA TYR A 735 -13.32 -12.34 -4.32
C TYR A 735 -13.91 -12.84 -2.98
N SER A 736 -14.99 -13.62 -3.02
CA SER A 736 -15.54 -14.22 -1.80
C SER A 736 -16.40 -15.46 -2.08
N VAL A 737 -15.91 -16.62 -1.65
CA VAL A 737 -16.66 -17.88 -1.66
C VAL A 737 -17.63 -17.95 -0.46
N GLY A 738 -17.38 -17.20 0.61
CA GLY A 738 -18.12 -17.22 1.88
C GLY A 738 -17.26 -16.89 3.10
N GLN A 739 -17.86 -16.94 4.30
CA GLN A 739 -17.17 -16.74 5.58
C GLN A 739 -16.08 -17.80 5.82
N LYS A 740 -14.98 -17.41 6.49
CA LYS A 740 -13.87 -18.33 6.82
C LYS A 740 -14.24 -19.27 7.96
N ASN A 741 -15.04 -18.81 8.92
CA ASN A 741 -15.52 -19.57 10.06
C ASN A 741 -17.01 -19.30 10.29
N GLU A 742 -17.77 -20.31 10.75
CA GLU A 742 -19.18 -20.13 11.14
C GLU A 742 -19.36 -19.27 12.40
N ASN A 743 -18.30 -19.09 13.19
CA ASN A 743 -18.27 -18.13 14.30
C ASN A 743 -18.20 -16.66 13.83
N ASP A 744 -17.77 -16.40 12.58
CA ASP A 744 -17.64 -15.03 12.05
C ASP A 744 -19.02 -14.39 11.79
N ASN A 745 -20.06 -15.21 11.67
CA ASN A 745 -21.44 -14.83 11.36
C ASN A 745 -21.56 -13.85 10.16
N ALA A 746 -20.68 -13.99 9.18
CA ALA A 746 -20.52 -13.10 8.03
C ALA A 746 -20.87 -13.83 6.72
N LYS A 747 -22.02 -14.52 6.68
CA LYS A 747 -22.46 -15.22 5.47
C LYS A 747 -22.72 -14.23 4.33
N ASN A 748 -22.34 -14.63 3.12
CA ASN A 748 -22.62 -13.85 1.92
C ASN A 748 -24.12 -13.56 1.80
N THR A 749 -24.46 -12.33 1.42
CA THR A 749 -25.84 -11.94 1.10
C THR A 749 -26.42 -12.89 0.04
N PRO A 750 -27.65 -13.38 0.23
CA PRO A 750 -28.32 -14.18 -0.79
C PRO A 750 -28.71 -13.28 -1.97
N TYR A 751 -28.41 -13.75 -3.19
CA TYR A 751 -28.85 -13.11 -4.45
C TYR A 751 -29.77 -14.08 -5.21
N PRO A 752 -31.07 -14.21 -4.86
CA PRO A 752 -31.95 -15.27 -5.37
C PRO A 752 -32.02 -15.35 -6.90
N ILE A 753 -32.18 -14.22 -7.60
CA ILE A 753 -32.30 -14.19 -9.08
C ILE A 753 -30.99 -14.65 -9.71
N LEU A 754 -29.87 -14.04 -9.29
CA LEU A 754 -28.54 -14.37 -9.84
C LEU A 754 -28.12 -15.80 -9.48
N ASN A 755 -28.38 -16.26 -8.27
CA ASN A 755 -28.12 -17.64 -7.85
C ASN A 755 -28.99 -18.64 -8.63
N LYS A 756 -30.23 -18.28 -8.95
CA LYS A 756 -31.10 -19.10 -9.84
C LYS A 756 -30.50 -19.19 -11.24
N ARG A 757 -30.03 -18.07 -11.81
CA ARG A 757 -29.34 -18.06 -13.12
C ARG A 757 -28.10 -18.96 -13.13
N ILE A 758 -27.23 -18.87 -12.11
CA ILE A 758 -26.08 -19.79 -11.94
C ILE A 758 -26.56 -21.25 -11.83
N GLY A 759 -27.67 -21.50 -11.14
CA GLY A 759 -28.32 -22.80 -11.04
C GLY A 759 -28.71 -23.38 -12.40
N GLU A 760 -29.37 -22.57 -13.23
CA GLU A 760 -29.88 -22.93 -14.56
C GLU A 760 -28.79 -23.07 -15.62
N THR A 761 -27.68 -22.35 -15.50
CA THR A 761 -26.57 -22.39 -16.46
C THR A 761 -25.42 -23.27 -15.97
N TYR A 762 -24.62 -22.77 -15.02
CA TYR A 762 -23.36 -23.37 -14.62
C TYR A 762 -23.55 -24.65 -13.82
N ALA A 763 -24.40 -24.62 -12.80
CA ALA A 763 -24.60 -25.76 -11.91
C ALA A 763 -25.30 -26.93 -12.62
N ALA A 764 -26.30 -26.63 -13.48
CA ALA A 764 -27.01 -27.63 -14.26
C ALA A 764 -26.11 -28.43 -15.21
N GLN A 765 -25.03 -27.83 -15.71
CA GLN A 765 -24.07 -28.50 -16.61
C GLN A 765 -22.88 -29.16 -15.88
N SER A 766 -22.75 -28.96 -14.57
CA SER A 766 -21.65 -29.54 -13.79
C SER A 766 -21.95 -30.98 -13.40
N LYS A 767 -20.95 -31.86 -13.51
CA LYS A 767 -21.01 -33.23 -13.00
C LYS A 767 -20.52 -33.36 -11.55
N ALA A 768 -20.13 -32.25 -10.91
CA ALA A 768 -19.61 -32.26 -9.55
C ALA A 768 -20.71 -32.46 -8.50
N THR A 769 -20.40 -33.20 -7.44
CA THR A 769 -21.34 -33.45 -6.33
C THR A 769 -21.66 -32.18 -5.52
N SER A 770 -20.74 -31.21 -5.48
CA SER A 770 -20.94 -29.92 -4.82
C SER A 770 -20.67 -28.77 -5.78
N THR A 771 -21.66 -27.90 -5.92
CA THR A 771 -21.66 -26.71 -6.77
C THR A 771 -21.46 -25.42 -5.98
N GLN A 772 -21.22 -25.49 -4.67
CA GLN A 772 -21.10 -24.31 -3.81
C GLN A 772 -20.07 -23.30 -4.32
N LYS A 773 -18.94 -23.77 -4.86
CA LYS A 773 -17.88 -22.89 -5.37
C LYS A 773 -18.32 -22.09 -6.60
N LEU A 774 -19.34 -22.51 -7.35
CA LEU A 774 -19.89 -21.76 -8.49
C LEU A 774 -20.58 -20.46 -8.05
N TYR A 775 -20.83 -20.29 -6.76
CA TYR A 775 -21.47 -19.12 -6.18
C TYR A 775 -20.46 -18.15 -5.53
N ASP A 776 -19.18 -18.24 -5.89
CA ASP A 776 -18.17 -17.22 -5.56
C ASP A 776 -18.56 -15.87 -6.20
N SER A 777 -18.29 -14.76 -5.52
CA SER A 777 -18.61 -13.40 -5.97
C SER A 777 -18.04 -13.06 -7.35
N TYR A 778 -16.83 -13.50 -7.70
CA TYR A 778 -16.31 -13.21 -9.06
C TYR A 778 -17.03 -14.04 -10.14
N ILE A 779 -17.55 -15.23 -9.82
CA ILE A 779 -18.37 -16.03 -10.75
C ILE A 779 -19.76 -15.42 -10.89
N ARG A 780 -20.32 -14.88 -9.80
CA ARG A 780 -21.54 -14.05 -9.83
C ARG A 780 -21.34 -12.83 -10.73
N ALA A 781 -20.20 -12.15 -10.65
CA ALA A 781 -19.85 -11.05 -11.55
C ALA A 781 -19.78 -11.49 -13.02
N ILE A 782 -19.13 -12.62 -13.32
CA ILE A 782 -19.12 -13.18 -14.68
C ILE A 782 -20.55 -13.45 -15.16
N ARG A 783 -21.38 -14.13 -14.36
CA ARG A 783 -22.78 -14.42 -14.73
C ARG A 783 -23.61 -13.16 -14.92
N TRP A 784 -23.49 -12.21 -13.99
CA TRP A 784 -24.22 -10.94 -14.04
C TRP A 784 -23.83 -10.14 -15.28
N ALA A 785 -22.53 -9.99 -15.57
CA ALA A 785 -22.05 -9.28 -16.75
C ALA A 785 -22.46 -9.98 -18.04
N SER A 786 -22.44 -11.33 -18.05
CA SER A 786 -22.91 -12.13 -19.18
C SER A 786 -24.41 -11.99 -19.44
N ASP A 787 -25.22 -11.75 -18.40
CA ASP A 787 -26.66 -11.47 -18.53
C ASP A 787 -26.93 -9.98 -18.80
N ARG A 788 -26.02 -9.06 -18.42
CA ARG A 788 -26.14 -7.60 -18.61
C ARG A 788 -25.78 -7.15 -20.03
N ILE A 789 -24.82 -7.82 -20.67
CA ILE A 789 -24.56 -7.67 -22.11
C ILE A 789 -25.54 -8.58 -22.85
N ASP A 790 -26.32 -8.00 -23.75
CA ASP A 790 -27.28 -8.72 -24.58
C ASP A 790 -26.57 -9.65 -25.60
N ASN A 791 -26.60 -9.29 -26.88
CA ASN A 791 -26.07 -10.14 -27.97
C ASN A 791 -24.71 -9.66 -28.51
N ALA A 792 -24.35 -8.40 -28.30
CA ALA A 792 -23.13 -7.80 -28.82
C ALA A 792 -22.42 -7.01 -27.71
N GLY A 793 -21.17 -7.35 -27.42
CA GLY A 793 -20.38 -6.64 -26.41
C GLY A 793 -19.20 -7.44 -25.88
N ILE A 794 -18.44 -6.80 -24.98
CA ILE A 794 -17.18 -7.31 -24.45
C ILE A 794 -17.16 -7.18 -22.92
N ILE A 795 -16.73 -8.24 -22.24
CA ILE A 795 -16.49 -8.26 -20.79
C ILE A 795 -14.99 -8.45 -20.56
N GLY A 796 -14.31 -7.51 -19.92
CA GLY A 796 -12.89 -7.59 -19.57
C GLY A 796 -12.66 -7.56 -18.07
N PHE A 797 -12.35 -8.70 -17.45
CA PHE A 797 -12.12 -8.80 -16.00
C PHE A 797 -10.71 -9.26 -15.64
N VAL A 798 -10.17 -8.69 -14.57
CA VAL A 798 -9.14 -9.35 -13.75
C VAL A 798 -9.84 -10.10 -12.63
N SER A 799 -9.70 -11.42 -12.57
CA SER A 799 -10.44 -12.23 -11.60
C SER A 799 -9.68 -13.48 -11.15
N GLY A 800 -10.25 -14.23 -10.20
CA GLY A 800 -9.68 -15.49 -9.74
C GLY A 800 -9.60 -16.53 -10.87
N SER A 801 -8.43 -17.12 -11.10
CA SER A 801 -8.16 -18.06 -12.20
C SER A 801 -8.69 -19.48 -11.98
N GLY A 802 -9.33 -19.73 -10.83
CA GLY A 802 -9.71 -21.09 -10.42
C GLY A 802 -10.67 -21.79 -11.39
N TYR A 803 -11.48 -21.05 -12.15
CA TYR A 803 -12.43 -21.64 -13.11
C TYR A 803 -11.76 -22.26 -14.34
N ILE A 804 -10.49 -21.93 -14.64
CA ILE A 804 -9.75 -22.46 -15.79
C ILE A 804 -9.51 -23.97 -15.65
N GLU A 805 -9.12 -24.43 -14.45
CA GLU A 805 -8.67 -25.82 -14.23
C GLU A 805 -9.55 -26.61 -13.25
N LYS A 806 -10.24 -25.96 -12.29
CA LYS A 806 -10.90 -26.71 -11.20
C LYS A 806 -12.01 -27.63 -11.70
N SER A 807 -12.03 -28.85 -11.17
CA SER A 807 -13.00 -29.89 -11.54
C SER A 807 -14.46 -29.52 -11.25
N THR A 808 -14.71 -28.71 -10.21
CA THR A 808 -16.06 -28.24 -9.84
C THR A 808 -16.59 -27.12 -10.74
N MET A 809 -15.80 -26.68 -11.72
CA MET A 809 -16.10 -25.54 -12.60
C MET A 809 -16.30 -25.97 -14.06
N ASP A 810 -16.46 -27.27 -14.30
CA ASP A 810 -16.71 -27.86 -15.62
C ASP A 810 -17.98 -27.30 -16.28
N GLY A 811 -19.07 -27.19 -15.51
CA GLY A 811 -20.33 -26.62 -15.99
C GLY A 811 -20.24 -25.13 -16.34
N LEU A 812 -19.42 -24.37 -15.61
CA LEU A 812 -19.10 -22.97 -15.93
C LEU A 812 -18.36 -22.89 -17.28
N ARG A 813 -17.26 -23.64 -17.45
CA ARG A 813 -16.48 -23.64 -18.70
C ARG A 813 -17.31 -24.03 -19.92
N LYS A 814 -18.18 -25.02 -19.80
CA LYS A 814 -19.11 -25.42 -20.88
C LYS A 814 -20.12 -24.35 -21.23
N SER A 815 -20.62 -23.62 -20.23
CA SER A 815 -21.59 -22.55 -20.45
C SER A 815 -20.92 -21.35 -21.12
N LEU A 816 -19.73 -20.95 -20.66
CA LEU A 816 -18.95 -19.88 -21.27
C LEU A 816 -18.62 -20.18 -22.74
N ALA A 817 -18.19 -21.40 -23.05
CA ALA A 817 -17.90 -21.81 -24.43
C ALA A 817 -19.13 -21.89 -25.35
N LYS A 818 -20.36 -21.82 -24.80
CA LYS A 818 -21.61 -21.75 -25.58
C LYS A 818 -22.14 -20.33 -25.71
N GLU A 819 -21.89 -19.48 -24.72
CA GLU A 819 -22.46 -18.14 -24.65
C GLU A 819 -21.63 -17.08 -25.36
N PHE A 820 -20.32 -17.33 -25.52
CA PHE A 820 -19.38 -16.39 -26.12
C PHE A 820 -18.85 -16.92 -27.45
N THR A 821 -18.48 -16.00 -28.34
CA THR A 821 -17.87 -16.32 -29.64
C THR A 821 -16.35 -16.46 -29.54
N SER A 822 -15.73 -15.64 -28.68
CA SER A 822 -14.30 -15.66 -28.39
C SER A 822 -14.05 -15.45 -26.90
N ILE A 823 -13.06 -16.16 -26.36
CA ILE A 823 -12.57 -15.97 -24.98
C ILE A 823 -11.06 -15.86 -25.00
N TYR A 824 -10.50 -14.76 -24.49
CA TYR A 824 -9.06 -14.60 -24.28
C TYR A 824 -8.74 -14.72 -22.80
N VAL A 825 -7.83 -15.63 -22.45
CA VAL A 825 -7.42 -15.92 -21.08
C VAL A 825 -5.92 -15.70 -20.96
N LEU A 826 -5.53 -14.63 -20.29
CA LEU A 826 -4.16 -14.40 -19.84
C LEU A 826 -4.03 -14.83 -18.38
N ASN A 827 -3.45 -16.01 -18.15
CA ASN A 827 -3.25 -16.54 -16.81
C ASN A 827 -2.02 -15.89 -16.16
N LEU A 828 -2.27 -15.03 -15.16
CA LEU A 828 -1.22 -14.37 -14.39
C LEU A 828 -0.66 -15.24 -13.26
N ARG A 829 -1.18 -16.46 -13.07
CA ARG A 829 -0.77 -17.42 -12.03
C ARG A 829 -0.89 -16.79 -10.63
N GLY A 830 0.05 -17.08 -9.73
CA GLY A 830 0.07 -16.49 -8.38
C GLY A 830 -0.85 -17.17 -7.37
N ASP A 831 -1.26 -18.43 -7.60
CA ASP A 831 -1.96 -19.20 -6.57
C ASP A 831 -0.97 -19.65 -5.49
N ILE A 832 -0.81 -18.83 -4.45
CA ILE A 832 0.13 -19.05 -3.35
C ILE A 832 -0.18 -20.36 -2.62
N ARG A 833 -1.45 -20.73 -2.48
CA ARG A 833 -1.83 -21.99 -1.82
C ARG A 833 -1.46 -23.19 -2.67
N LYS A 834 -1.72 -23.14 -3.98
CA LYS A 834 -1.32 -24.19 -4.93
C LYS A 834 0.20 -24.33 -4.94
N ASN A 835 0.95 -23.22 -4.94
CA ASN A 835 2.40 -23.25 -4.93
C ASN A 835 2.99 -23.82 -3.64
N MET A 836 2.53 -23.33 -2.48
CA MET A 836 2.99 -23.80 -1.17
C MET A 836 2.71 -25.29 -0.98
N LEU A 837 1.51 -25.74 -1.34
CA LEU A 837 1.13 -27.13 -1.13
C LEU A 837 1.81 -28.08 -2.09
N SER A 838 2.06 -27.66 -3.33
CA SER A 838 2.86 -28.42 -4.30
C SER A 838 4.37 -28.34 -4.05
N ASN A 839 4.82 -27.75 -2.94
CA ASN A 839 6.24 -27.51 -2.66
C ASN A 839 6.98 -26.79 -3.81
N GLY A 840 6.31 -25.83 -4.45
CA GLY A 840 6.86 -25.03 -5.55
C GLY A 840 6.78 -25.69 -6.93
N VAL A 841 6.30 -26.95 -7.04
CA VAL A 841 6.19 -27.66 -8.33
C VAL A 841 5.18 -26.99 -9.26
N ALA A 842 4.14 -26.34 -8.73
CA ALA A 842 3.19 -25.61 -9.55
C ALA A 842 3.80 -24.37 -10.24
N GLN A 843 4.93 -23.87 -9.75
CA GLN A 843 5.69 -22.72 -10.28
C GLN A 843 4.92 -21.39 -10.37
N GLU A 844 3.95 -21.16 -9.49
CA GLU A 844 2.98 -20.04 -9.60
C GLU A 844 3.62 -18.64 -9.52
N GLY A 845 4.83 -18.55 -8.96
CA GLY A 845 5.47 -17.27 -8.68
C GLY A 845 4.70 -16.45 -7.63
N GLU A 846 4.87 -15.14 -7.66
CA GLU A 846 4.19 -14.22 -6.74
C GLU A 846 2.81 -13.79 -7.25
N ASN A 847 1.95 -13.29 -6.36
CA ASN A 847 0.62 -12.82 -6.72
C ASN A 847 0.67 -11.35 -7.19
N ILE A 848 -0.08 -11.01 -8.25
CA ILE A 848 -0.10 -9.64 -8.80
C ILE A 848 -0.64 -8.59 -7.80
N PHE A 849 -1.44 -9.04 -6.81
CA PHE A 849 -1.98 -8.21 -5.73
C PHE A 849 -1.19 -8.33 -4.43
N GLY A 850 0.02 -8.90 -4.45
CA GLY A 850 0.86 -9.07 -3.26
C GLY A 850 0.16 -9.86 -2.15
N SER A 851 0.12 -9.30 -0.93
CA SER A 851 -0.58 -9.90 0.22
C SER A 851 -2.11 -9.74 0.17
N GLY A 852 -2.65 -8.93 -0.75
CA GLY A 852 -4.08 -8.69 -0.91
C GLY A 852 -4.86 -9.91 -1.40
N SER A 853 -4.21 -10.87 -2.06
CA SER A 853 -4.82 -12.14 -2.47
C SER A 853 -3.85 -13.31 -2.45
N MET A 854 -4.35 -14.49 -2.07
CA MET A 854 -3.62 -15.77 -2.17
C MET A 854 -4.11 -16.64 -3.34
N THR A 855 -5.14 -16.19 -4.07
CA THR A 855 -5.73 -16.96 -5.16
C THR A 855 -5.03 -16.65 -6.48
N GLY A 856 -4.87 -17.64 -7.35
CA GLY A 856 -4.39 -17.38 -8.70
C GLY A 856 -5.27 -16.38 -9.44
N ILE A 857 -4.67 -15.56 -10.29
CA ILE A 857 -5.31 -14.44 -10.99
C ILE A 857 -5.22 -14.65 -12.50
N ALA A 858 -6.25 -14.25 -13.23
CA ALA A 858 -6.25 -14.21 -14.68
C ALA A 858 -6.94 -12.94 -15.18
N VAL A 859 -6.42 -12.38 -16.27
CA VAL A 859 -7.12 -11.38 -17.08
C VAL A 859 -7.89 -12.13 -18.16
N THR A 860 -9.20 -11.88 -18.25
CA THR A 860 -10.08 -12.60 -19.17
C THR A 860 -10.98 -11.66 -19.93
N LEU A 861 -11.00 -11.80 -21.25
CA LEU A 861 -11.95 -11.12 -22.13
C LEU A 861 -12.96 -12.13 -22.66
N PHE A 862 -14.25 -11.83 -22.48
CA PHE A 862 -15.36 -12.60 -23.04
C PHE A 862 -16.08 -11.76 -24.10
N ILE A 863 -16.20 -12.27 -25.32
CA ILE A 863 -16.74 -11.53 -26.45
C ILE A 863 -18.02 -12.21 -26.95
N LYS A 864 -19.09 -11.41 -27.11
CA LYS A 864 -20.29 -11.81 -27.84
C LYS A 864 -20.37 -11.03 -29.13
N ASN A 865 -20.35 -11.72 -30.26
CA ASN A 865 -20.46 -11.10 -31.57
C ASN A 865 -21.52 -11.82 -32.42
N PRO A 866 -22.70 -11.22 -32.67
CA PRO A 866 -23.78 -11.88 -33.39
C PRO A 866 -23.45 -12.14 -34.87
N ASN A 867 -22.40 -11.48 -35.40
CA ASN A 867 -21.94 -11.67 -36.77
C ASN A 867 -21.00 -12.87 -36.93
N VAL A 868 -20.56 -13.49 -35.83
CA VAL A 868 -19.67 -14.64 -35.82
C VAL A 868 -20.47 -15.91 -35.50
N SER A 869 -20.49 -16.84 -36.45
CA SER A 869 -21.12 -18.15 -36.29
C SER A 869 -20.07 -19.26 -36.14
N GLY A 870 -20.28 -20.19 -35.20
CA GLY A 870 -19.42 -21.35 -35.00
C GLY A 870 -19.16 -21.62 -33.52
N ASP A 871 -18.29 -22.58 -33.25
CA ASP A 871 -17.84 -22.89 -31.88
C ASP A 871 -16.97 -21.75 -31.32
N CYS A 872 -17.07 -21.53 -30.01
CA CYS A 872 -16.28 -20.53 -29.31
C CYS A 872 -14.78 -20.78 -29.47
N LYS A 873 -14.03 -19.74 -29.86
CA LYS A 873 -12.55 -19.80 -29.90
C LYS A 873 -11.98 -19.38 -28.54
N ILE A 874 -11.18 -20.26 -27.93
CA ILE A 874 -10.55 -19.98 -26.64
C ILE A 874 -9.05 -19.79 -26.84
N TYR A 875 -8.57 -18.58 -26.59
CA TYR A 875 -7.17 -18.20 -26.66
C TYR A 875 -6.59 -18.16 -25.26
N TYR A 876 -5.59 -18.99 -24.99
CA TYR A 876 -4.94 -19.10 -23.68
C TYR A 876 -3.47 -18.67 -23.77
N HIS A 877 -3.01 -17.88 -22.81
CA HIS A 877 -1.60 -17.55 -22.62
C HIS A 877 -1.25 -17.66 -21.14
N ASP A 878 -0.12 -18.29 -20.83
CA ASP A 878 0.45 -18.33 -19.47
C ASP A 878 1.55 -17.27 -19.36
N ILE A 879 1.43 -16.37 -18.37
CA ILE A 879 2.40 -15.29 -18.18
C ILE A 879 3.83 -15.78 -17.93
N GLY A 880 4.01 -17.02 -17.45
CA GLY A 880 5.31 -17.64 -17.22
C GLY A 880 5.54 -18.12 -15.78
N ASN A 881 6.54 -19.01 -15.64
CA ASN A 881 6.84 -19.72 -14.40
C ASN A 881 7.71 -18.90 -13.44
N ASN A 882 7.41 -18.98 -12.14
CA ASN A 882 8.22 -18.42 -11.04
C ASN A 882 8.58 -16.93 -11.19
N LEU A 883 7.69 -16.13 -11.79
CA LEU A 883 7.90 -14.70 -11.94
C LEU A 883 7.54 -13.95 -10.65
N SER A 884 8.32 -12.91 -10.33
CA SER A 884 7.97 -11.93 -9.29
C SER A 884 6.83 -11.03 -9.75
N THR A 885 6.23 -10.31 -8.82
CA THR A 885 5.15 -9.35 -9.09
C THR A 885 5.61 -8.30 -10.10
N GLU A 886 6.80 -7.72 -9.91
CA GLU A 886 7.36 -6.69 -10.80
C GLU A 886 7.56 -7.23 -12.21
N LYS A 887 8.10 -8.46 -12.35
CA LYS A 887 8.33 -9.07 -13.67
C LYS A 887 7.04 -9.38 -14.42
N LYS A 888 5.95 -9.71 -13.71
CA LYS A 888 4.63 -9.89 -14.32
C LYS A 888 4.07 -8.55 -14.82
N LEU A 889 4.20 -7.48 -14.02
CA LEU A 889 3.76 -6.14 -14.40
C LEU A 889 4.58 -5.59 -15.59
N GLU A 890 5.91 -5.76 -15.59
CA GLU A 890 6.77 -5.40 -16.74
C GLU A 890 6.36 -6.13 -18.03
N ARG A 891 6.00 -7.42 -17.95
CA ARG A 891 5.50 -8.18 -19.12
C ARG A 891 4.17 -7.63 -19.63
N LEU A 892 3.25 -7.26 -18.73
CA LEU A 892 1.98 -6.64 -19.13
C LEU A 892 2.20 -5.30 -19.84
N GLN A 893 3.11 -4.47 -19.33
CA GLN A 893 3.50 -3.22 -20.00
C GLN A 893 4.12 -3.47 -21.37
N TYR A 894 5.01 -4.47 -21.47
CA TYR A 894 5.66 -4.85 -22.73
C TYR A 894 4.65 -5.34 -23.77
N PHE A 895 3.69 -6.18 -23.38
CA PHE A 895 2.62 -6.61 -24.29
C PHE A 895 1.70 -5.43 -24.67
N GLY A 896 1.38 -4.55 -23.72
CA GLY A 896 0.48 -3.42 -23.87
C GLY A 896 -1.00 -3.81 -23.99
N SER A 897 -1.30 -4.86 -24.75
CA SER A 897 -2.65 -5.40 -24.99
C SER A 897 -2.58 -6.85 -25.49
N ILE A 898 -3.74 -7.49 -25.72
CA ILE A 898 -3.82 -8.77 -26.43
C ILE A 898 -3.19 -8.73 -27.83
N GLY A 899 -3.14 -7.54 -28.47
CA GLY A 899 -2.46 -7.34 -29.73
C GLY A 899 -0.96 -7.60 -29.64
N GLY A 900 -0.31 -7.24 -28.53
CA GLY A 900 1.10 -7.55 -28.28
C GLY A 900 1.37 -9.05 -28.22
N ILE A 901 0.54 -9.79 -27.48
CA ILE A 901 0.65 -11.26 -27.39
C ILE A 901 0.42 -11.90 -28.77
N THR A 902 -0.50 -11.35 -29.57
CA THR A 902 -0.78 -11.82 -30.93
C THR A 902 0.41 -11.59 -31.87
N ARG A 903 1.10 -10.45 -31.78
CA ARG A 903 2.30 -10.15 -32.58
C ARG A 903 3.45 -11.11 -32.31
N GLU A 904 3.53 -11.67 -31.11
CA GLU A 904 4.55 -12.66 -30.73
C GLU A 904 4.11 -14.11 -30.96
N ASP A 905 2.95 -14.34 -31.58
CA ASP A 905 2.35 -15.68 -31.75
C ASP A 905 2.23 -16.44 -30.41
N GLY A 906 1.95 -15.70 -29.33
CA GLY A 906 1.95 -16.24 -27.96
C GLY A 906 0.68 -17.00 -27.58
N TRP A 907 -0.37 -16.97 -28.40
CA TRP A 907 -1.67 -17.57 -28.05
C TRP A 907 -1.72 -19.07 -28.32
N GLN A 908 -2.07 -19.85 -27.29
CA GLN A 908 -2.46 -21.24 -27.44
C GLN A 908 -3.97 -21.34 -27.67
N ILE A 909 -4.39 -21.87 -28.82
CA ILE A 909 -5.81 -22.13 -29.09
C ILE A 909 -6.22 -23.42 -28.37
N ILE A 910 -7.26 -23.32 -27.53
CA ILE A 910 -7.80 -24.42 -26.75
C ILE A 910 -9.12 -24.89 -27.36
N THR A 911 -9.23 -26.20 -27.60
CA THR A 911 -10.49 -26.87 -27.96
C THR A 911 -10.99 -27.64 -26.74
N PRO A 912 -12.09 -27.24 -26.09
CA PRO A 912 -12.61 -27.96 -24.92
C PRO A 912 -12.95 -29.42 -25.26
N ASN A 913 -12.60 -30.35 -24.37
CA ASN A 913 -13.04 -31.75 -24.51
C ASN A 913 -14.53 -31.91 -24.12
N GLY A 914 -15.12 -33.09 -24.37
CA GLY A 914 -16.52 -33.38 -24.00
C GLY A 914 -16.83 -33.27 -22.50
N HIS A 915 -15.79 -33.29 -21.65
CA HIS A 915 -15.93 -33.05 -20.23
C HIS A 915 -15.90 -31.58 -19.83
N GLY A 916 -15.54 -30.66 -20.73
CA GLY A 916 -15.41 -29.23 -20.49
C GLY A 916 -14.06 -28.81 -19.92
N ASP A 917 -13.01 -29.62 -20.06
CA ASP A 917 -11.67 -29.28 -19.62
C ASP A 917 -10.97 -28.41 -20.67
N TRP A 918 -10.38 -27.28 -20.25
CA TRP A 918 -9.58 -26.42 -21.12
C TRP A 918 -8.11 -26.85 -21.11
N LEU A 919 -7.55 -26.99 -19.91
CA LEU A 919 -6.19 -27.45 -19.67
C LEU A 919 -6.21 -28.82 -18.99
N GLY A 920 -5.11 -29.57 -19.10
CA GLY A 920 -4.98 -30.87 -18.42
C GLY A 920 -6.06 -31.88 -18.84
N GLN A 921 -6.40 -31.91 -20.13
CA GLN A 921 -7.47 -32.73 -20.65
C GLN A 921 -7.23 -34.22 -20.37
N ARG A 922 -8.28 -34.89 -19.92
CA ARG A 922 -8.26 -36.33 -19.60
C ARG A 922 -8.16 -37.18 -20.87
N ASP A 923 -7.51 -38.33 -20.72
CA ASP A 923 -7.54 -39.41 -21.72
C ASP A 923 -8.82 -40.25 -21.54
N GLU A 924 -9.65 -40.30 -22.59
CA GLU A 924 -10.89 -41.09 -22.64
C GLU A 924 -10.64 -42.59 -22.45
N SER A 925 -9.43 -43.09 -22.76
CA SER A 925 -9.06 -44.50 -22.54
C SER A 925 -9.17 -44.92 -21.07
N PHE A 926 -9.07 -43.97 -20.13
CA PHE A 926 -9.22 -44.22 -18.71
C PHE A 926 -10.61 -44.77 -18.35
N ASN A 927 -11.66 -44.41 -19.11
CA ASN A 927 -13.02 -44.87 -18.88
C ASN A 927 -13.20 -46.38 -19.14
N ALA A 928 -12.23 -47.05 -19.78
CA ALA A 928 -12.25 -48.50 -20.01
C ALA A 928 -11.83 -49.30 -18.76
N PHE A 929 -11.17 -48.68 -17.77
CA PHE A 929 -10.75 -49.37 -16.56
C PHE A 929 -11.92 -49.65 -15.61
N LEU A 930 -11.78 -50.70 -14.79
CA LEU A 930 -12.78 -51.06 -13.78
C LEU A 930 -12.91 -49.95 -12.73
N ALA A 931 -14.14 -49.49 -12.49
CA ALA A 931 -14.41 -48.50 -11.45
C ALA A 931 -14.08 -49.07 -10.05
N ILE A 932 -13.28 -48.35 -9.27
CA ILE A 932 -12.93 -48.75 -7.91
C ILE A 932 -14.16 -48.65 -6.99
N GLY A 933 -15.01 -47.64 -7.18
CA GLY A 933 -16.30 -47.51 -6.53
C GLY A 933 -17.19 -46.49 -7.24
N ASP A 934 -18.50 -46.72 -7.19
CA ASP A 934 -19.49 -45.80 -7.75
C ASP A 934 -20.73 -45.75 -6.83
N LYS A 935 -21.18 -44.54 -6.50
CA LYS A 935 -22.40 -44.26 -5.71
C LYS A 935 -23.60 -43.86 -6.59
N GLY A 936 -23.37 -43.60 -7.88
CA GLY A 936 -24.38 -43.14 -8.84
C GLY A 936 -25.19 -44.27 -9.44
N ASP A 937 -24.60 -45.45 -9.66
CA ASP A 937 -25.30 -46.63 -10.15
C ASP A 937 -26.12 -47.33 -9.06
N LYS A 938 -27.29 -46.75 -8.75
CA LYS A 938 -28.26 -47.33 -7.81
C LYS A 938 -28.94 -48.60 -8.32
N LYS A 939 -28.75 -48.96 -9.61
CA LYS A 939 -29.34 -50.15 -10.23
C LYS A 939 -28.36 -51.32 -10.37
N GLY A 940 -27.07 -51.12 -10.04
CA GLY A 940 -26.08 -52.19 -9.92
C GLY A 940 -25.71 -52.87 -11.23
N HIS A 941 -25.82 -52.17 -12.36
CA HIS A 941 -25.51 -52.72 -13.68
C HIS A 941 -24.02 -52.58 -14.07
N GLY A 942 -23.29 -51.66 -13.44
CA GLY A 942 -21.84 -51.48 -13.60
C GLY A 942 -21.03 -52.37 -12.66
N LYS A 943 -19.98 -53.02 -13.18
CA LYS A 943 -19.00 -53.74 -12.35
C LYS A 943 -18.18 -52.72 -11.55
N LYS A 944 -18.19 -52.82 -10.22
CA LYS A 944 -17.38 -52.02 -9.28
C LYS A 944 -16.52 -52.93 -8.40
N LEU A 945 -15.34 -52.47 -7.97
CA LEU A 945 -14.45 -53.26 -7.10
C LEU A 945 -14.88 -53.23 -5.63
N PHE A 946 -15.23 -52.06 -5.11
CA PHE A 946 -15.67 -51.88 -3.73
C PHE A 946 -17.17 -51.57 -3.67
N GLU A 947 -17.87 -52.23 -2.74
CA GLU A 947 -19.31 -52.01 -2.53
C GLU A 947 -19.62 -50.60 -2.02
N THR A 948 -18.79 -50.10 -1.09
CA THR A 948 -18.90 -48.76 -0.51
C THR A 948 -17.51 -48.13 -0.35
N TYR A 949 -17.50 -46.81 -0.19
CA TYR A 949 -16.32 -46.01 0.15
C TYR A 949 -16.77 -44.72 0.83
N SER A 950 -15.88 -44.09 1.57
CA SER A 950 -16.21 -42.91 2.37
C SER A 950 -15.13 -41.84 2.31
N LEU A 951 -15.51 -40.58 2.46
CA LEU A 951 -14.57 -39.53 2.86
C LEU A 951 -14.18 -39.73 4.34
N GLY A 952 -13.01 -39.22 4.71
CA GLY A 952 -12.57 -39.11 6.11
C GLY A 952 -13.47 -38.19 6.94
N ILE A 953 -13.37 -38.28 8.26
CA ILE A 953 -14.17 -37.47 9.19
C ILE A 953 -13.87 -35.99 9.02
N SER A 954 -14.93 -35.19 8.87
CA SER A 954 -14.87 -33.73 8.90
C SER A 954 -15.46 -33.24 10.22
N THR A 955 -14.67 -32.56 11.04
CA THR A 955 -15.14 -32.04 12.33
C THR A 955 -15.61 -30.59 12.23
N ASN A 956 -14.99 -29.79 11.37
CA ASN A 956 -15.02 -28.30 11.36
C ASN A 956 -14.60 -27.65 12.68
N ARG A 957 -13.92 -28.39 13.56
CA ARG A 957 -13.48 -27.94 14.89
C ARG A 957 -12.28 -28.74 15.39
N ASP A 958 -11.29 -29.00 14.55
CA ASP A 958 -10.16 -29.88 14.88
C ASP A 958 -9.44 -29.46 16.17
N ALA A 959 -9.32 -28.16 16.46
CA ALA A 959 -8.75 -27.66 17.72
C ALA A 959 -9.47 -28.15 19.00
N TRP A 960 -10.76 -28.49 18.88
CA TRP A 960 -11.58 -29.04 19.95
C TRP A 960 -11.67 -30.56 19.87
N ALA A 961 -11.93 -31.10 18.68
CA ALA A 961 -12.27 -32.50 18.47
C ALA A 961 -11.04 -33.42 18.27
N TYR A 962 -9.85 -32.88 18.02
CA TYR A 962 -8.59 -33.62 17.91
C TYR A 962 -7.57 -33.17 18.94
N ASN A 963 -6.81 -34.11 19.51
CA ASN A 963 -5.62 -33.80 20.30
C ASN A 963 -4.65 -34.99 20.38
N SER A 964 -3.36 -34.72 20.56
CA SER A 964 -2.38 -35.79 20.83
C SER A 964 -2.55 -36.41 22.23
N SER A 965 -3.05 -35.66 23.21
CA SER A 965 -3.40 -36.16 24.54
C SER A 965 -4.90 -36.47 24.63
N ARG A 966 -5.20 -37.70 25.05
CA ARG A 966 -6.56 -38.17 25.30
C ARG A 966 -7.24 -37.37 26.41
N GLU A 967 -6.49 -37.03 27.46
CA GLU A 967 -6.98 -36.31 28.64
C GLU A 967 -7.35 -34.86 28.29
N ILE A 968 -6.50 -34.18 27.51
CA ILE A 968 -6.76 -32.82 27.04
C ILE A 968 -7.99 -32.80 26.13
N LEU A 969 -8.10 -33.77 25.21
CA LEU A 969 -9.28 -33.90 24.35
C LEU A 969 -10.56 -34.10 25.17
N ALA A 970 -10.54 -35.01 26.14
CA ALA A 970 -11.68 -35.27 27.02
C ALA A 970 -12.12 -33.98 27.73
N LYS A 971 -11.17 -33.23 28.30
CA LYS A 971 -11.44 -31.95 28.98
C LYS A 971 -12.01 -30.90 28.03
N ASN A 972 -11.40 -30.73 26.85
CA ASN A 972 -11.85 -29.76 25.84
C ASN A 972 -13.29 -30.07 25.40
N MET A 973 -13.57 -31.32 25.04
CA MET A 973 -14.91 -31.71 24.60
C MET A 973 -15.93 -31.62 25.73
N SER A 974 -15.60 -32.02 26.95
CA SER A 974 -16.50 -31.87 28.10
C SER A 974 -16.90 -30.42 28.33
N ASN A 975 -15.93 -29.50 28.29
CA ASN A 975 -16.17 -28.07 28.45
C ASN A 975 -17.03 -27.51 27.30
N MET A 976 -16.74 -27.88 26.06
CA MET A 976 -17.51 -27.41 24.90
C MET A 976 -18.94 -27.95 24.91
N ILE A 977 -19.16 -29.21 25.29
CA ILE A 977 -20.48 -29.83 25.39
C ILE A 977 -21.30 -29.17 26.49
N MET A 978 -20.69 -28.91 27.65
CA MET A 978 -21.36 -28.20 28.75
C MET A 978 -21.79 -26.79 28.32
N PHE A 979 -20.91 -26.06 27.62
CA PHE A 979 -21.25 -24.75 27.08
C PHE A 979 -22.35 -24.82 26.02
N TYR A 980 -22.26 -25.77 25.07
CA TYR A 980 -23.29 -26.02 24.07
C TYR A 980 -24.66 -26.29 24.71
N ASN A 981 -24.73 -27.16 25.73
CA ASN A 981 -25.98 -27.45 26.43
C ASN A 981 -26.56 -26.20 27.11
N SER A 982 -25.71 -25.36 27.72
CA SER A 982 -26.17 -24.09 28.31
C SER A 982 -26.78 -23.14 27.26
N GLU A 983 -26.24 -23.14 26.04
CA GLU A 983 -26.78 -22.36 24.93
C GLU A 983 -28.10 -22.94 24.40
N VAL A 984 -28.23 -24.28 24.36
CA VAL A 984 -29.48 -24.97 24.00
C VAL A 984 -30.58 -24.62 25.00
N GLU A 985 -30.29 -24.67 26.31
CA GLU A 985 -31.24 -24.31 27.37
C GLU A 985 -31.64 -22.83 27.27
N ARG A 986 -30.65 -21.93 27.11
CA ARG A 986 -30.88 -20.49 26.94
C ARG A 986 -31.78 -20.23 25.74
N PHE A 987 -31.50 -20.87 24.60
CA PHE A 987 -32.27 -20.70 23.37
C PHE A 987 -33.68 -21.28 23.48
N ASN A 988 -33.82 -22.46 24.09
CA ASN A 988 -35.11 -23.09 24.30
C ASN A 988 -36.02 -22.27 25.21
N ASN A 989 -35.49 -21.68 26.29
CA ASN A 989 -36.26 -20.86 27.22
C ASN A 989 -36.80 -19.58 26.58
N VAL A 990 -36.06 -18.97 25.66
CA VAL A 990 -36.47 -17.73 24.97
C VAL A 990 -37.45 -18.03 23.82
N TYR A 991 -37.26 -19.14 23.10
CA TYR A 991 -38.04 -19.49 21.90
C TYR A 991 -38.93 -20.73 22.11
N THR A 992 -39.47 -20.90 23.31
CA THR A 992 -40.28 -22.07 23.72
C THR A 992 -41.50 -22.31 22.83
N HIS A 993 -42.13 -21.23 22.36
CA HIS A 993 -43.37 -21.27 21.57
C HIS A 993 -43.19 -20.83 20.11
N SER A 994 -41.96 -20.59 19.67
CA SER A 994 -41.66 -20.16 18.31
C SER A 994 -41.58 -21.33 17.34
N ASP A 995 -41.97 -21.09 16.09
CA ASP A 995 -41.87 -22.11 15.05
C ASP A 995 -40.40 -22.35 14.62
N ARG A 996 -40.16 -23.41 13.85
CA ARG A 996 -38.81 -23.78 13.40
C ARG A 996 -38.16 -22.69 12.53
N LYS A 997 -38.96 -21.89 11.80
CA LYS A 997 -38.48 -20.87 10.87
C LYS A 997 -38.05 -19.61 11.63
N GLU A 998 -38.80 -19.21 12.65
CA GLU A 998 -38.46 -18.14 13.59
C GLU A 998 -37.18 -18.48 14.36
N ARG A 999 -37.10 -19.71 14.90
CA ARG A 999 -35.89 -20.20 15.58
C ARG A 999 -34.67 -20.17 14.65
N ALA A 1000 -34.82 -20.59 13.39
CA ALA A 1000 -33.72 -20.59 12.42
C ALA A 1000 -33.23 -19.19 12.05
N LYS A 1001 -34.08 -18.15 12.12
CA LYS A 1001 -33.66 -16.76 11.89
C LYS A 1001 -32.89 -16.19 13.08
N ALA A 1002 -33.30 -16.53 14.30
CA ALA A 1002 -32.73 -15.97 15.52
C ALA A 1002 -31.40 -16.60 15.95
N VAL A 1003 -31.14 -17.87 15.60
CA VAL A 1003 -30.01 -18.63 16.16
C VAL A 1003 -28.66 -17.97 15.96
N ASN A 1004 -28.42 -17.35 14.81
CA ASN A 1004 -27.13 -16.75 14.49
C ASN A 1004 -26.81 -15.53 15.36
N ASP A 1005 -27.82 -14.71 15.66
CA ASP A 1005 -27.67 -13.48 16.44
C ASP A 1005 -27.77 -13.76 17.95
N PHE A 1006 -28.28 -14.94 18.32
CA PHE A 1006 -28.45 -15.35 19.71
C PHE A 1006 -27.20 -16.00 20.32
N VAL A 1007 -26.58 -16.92 19.57
CA VAL A 1007 -25.53 -17.79 20.13
C VAL A 1007 -24.25 -17.01 20.40
N ASN A 1008 -23.58 -17.34 21.49
CA ASN A 1008 -22.28 -16.78 21.79
C ASN A 1008 -21.20 -17.39 20.87
N THR A 1009 -20.45 -16.54 20.17
CA THR A 1009 -19.47 -16.92 19.15
C THR A 1009 -18.02 -16.93 19.64
N GLU A 1010 -17.79 -16.81 20.96
CA GLU A 1010 -16.45 -16.79 21.56
C GLU A 1010 -15.69 -18.10 21.29
N VAL A 1011 -14.65 -18.02 20.47
CA VAL A 1011 -13.88 -19.18 19.95
C VAL A 1011 -13.26 -20.03 21.08
N LYS A 1012 -12.98 -19.43 22.23
CA LYS A 1012 -12.44 -20.11 23.43
C LYS A 1012 -13.46 -21.01 24.14
N LYS A 1013 -14.75 -20.88 23.83
CA LYS A 1013 -15.83 -21.66 24.44
C LYS A 1013 -16.40 -22.70 23.49
N ILE A 1014 -16.54 -22.36 22.21
CA ILE A 1014 -17.12 -23.24 21.20
C ILE A 1014 -16.70 -22.88 19.78
N SER A 1015 -16.64 -23.90 18.92
CA SER A 1015 -16.52 -23.75 17.47
C SER A 1015 -17.80 -24.23 16.81
N TRP A 1016 -18.65 -23.28 16.40
CA TRP A 1016 -19.93 -23.57 15.76
C TRP A 1016 -19.74 -24.12 14.34
N SER A 1017 -20.73 -24.88 13.89
CA SER A 1017 -20.84 -25.34 12.51
C SER A 1017 -22.31 -25.40 12.09
N SER A 1018 -22.59 -25.55 10.80
CA SER A 1018 -23.97 -25.61 10.31
C SER A 1018 -24.74 -26.78 10.92
N THR A 1019 -24.10 -27.96 11.02
CA THR A 1019 -24.71 -29.13 11.67
C THR A 1019 -24.97 -28.87 13.15
N LEU A 1020 -24.00 -28.32 13.88
CA LEU A 1020 -24.13 -28.11 15.33
C LEU A 1020 -25.22 -27.07 15.68
N LYS A 1021 -25.32 -25.99 14.91
CA LYS A 1021 -26.44 -25.03 15.02
C LYS A 1021 -27.78 -25.72 14.70
N GLY A 1022 -27.79 -26.63 13.73
CA GLY A 1022 -28.95 -27.44 13.38
C GLY A 1022 -29.43 -28.36 14.52
N GLU A 1023 -28.52 -28.93 15.30
CA GLU A 1023 -28.84 -29.74 16.48
C GLU A 1023 -29.36 -28.87 17.63
N LEU A 1024 -28.79 -27.67 17.83
CA LEU A 1024 -29.31 -26.69 18.79
C LEU A 1024 -30.75 -26.28 18.46
N LEU A 1025 -31.04 -26.03 17.17
CA LEU A 1025 -32.40 -25.71 16.72
C LEU A 1025 -33.42 -26.80 17.06
N ARG A 1026 -32.99 -28.07 17.03
CA ARG A 1026 -33.81 -29.24 17.43
C ARG A 1026 -33.91 -29.43 18.95
N GLY A 1027 -33.22 -28.61 19.73
CA GLY A 1027 -33.20 -28.72 21.19
C GLY A 1027 -32.42 -29.94 21.69
N LYS A 1028 -31.49 -30.48 20.89
CA LYS A 1028 -30.73 -31.68 21.25
C LYS A 1028 -29.68 -31.35 22.29
N ILE A 1029 -29.89 -31.82 23.52
CA ILE A 1029 -28.87 -31.88 24.58
C ILE A 1029 -27.97 -33.09 24.31
N SER A 1030 -26.69 -33.00 24.68
CA SER A 1030 -25.73 -34.10 24.52
C SER A 1030 -24.87 -34.26 25.77
N GLU A 1031 -24.50 -35.50 26.08
CA GLU A 1031 -23.59 -35.80 27.19
C GLU A 1031 -22.22 -36.23 26.66
N PHE A 1032 -21.18 -36.02 27.46
CA PHE A 1032 -19.85 -36.49 27.10
C PHE A 1032 -19.75 -38.00 27.29
N GLU A 1033 -19.42 -38.72 26.20
CA GLU A 1033 -19.25 -40.17 26.22
C GLU A 1033 -17.78 -40.54 26.02
N ASN A 1034 -17.17 -41.15 27.05
CA ASN A 1034 -15.76 -41.55 27.01
C ASN A 1034 -15.45 -42.60 25.91
N ASN A 1035 -16.46 -43.38 25.49
CA ASN A 1035 -16.32 -44.41 24.45
C ASN A 1035 -16.21 -43.82 23.02
N TYR A 1036 -16.47 -42.52 22.84
CA TYR A 1036 -16.27 -41.84 21.57
C TYR A 1036 -14.85 -41.28 21.39
N LEU A 1037 -13.98 -41.41 22.39
CA LEU A 1037 -12.56 -41.11 22.24
C LEU A 1037 -11.86 -42.26 21.52
N VAL A 1038 -11.50 -42.04 20.25
CA VAL A 1038 -10.89 -43.06 19.38
C VAL A 1038 -9.57 -42.58 18.80
N GLU A 1039 -8.65 -43.50 18.52
CA GLU A 1039 -7.47 -43.17 17.72
C GLU A 1039 -7.89 -42.92 16.26
N SER A 1040 -7.37 -41.84 15.68
CA SER A 1040 -7.66 -41.45 14.31
C SER A 1040 -6.38 -41.04 13.59
N ILE A 1041 -6.29 -41.41 12.30
CA ILE A 1041 -5.24 -40.92 11.41
C ILE A 1041 -5.55 -39.47 11.07
N TYR A 1042 -4.87 -38.54 11.75
CA TYR A 1042 -5.07 -37.11 11.51
C TYR A 1042 -4.37 -36.68 10.21
N ARG A 1043 -3.12 -37.11 10.00
CA ARG A 1043 -2.29 -36.87 8.80
C ARG A 1043 -1.51 -38.14 8.46
N PRO A 1044 -0.83 -38.25 7.30
CA PRO A 1044 -0.07 -39.45 6.97
C PRO A 1044 0.91 -39.78 8.09
N PHE A 1045 0.85 -41.02 8.58
CA PHE A 1045 1.71 -41.53 9.65
C PHE A 1045 1.59 -40.79 11.00
N THR A 1046 0.56 -39.94 11.18
CA THR A 1046 0.36 -39.12 12.38
C THR A 1046 -0.99 -39.44 13.00
N LYS A 1047 -0.96 -40.08 14.16
CA LYS A 1047 -2.15 -40.38 14.96
C LYS A 1047 -2.47 -39.27 15.95
N GLN A 1048 -3.75 -39.03 16.16
CA GLN A 1048 -4.27 -38.24 17.27
C GLN A 1048 -5.54 -38.89 17.82
N TRP A 1049 -5.94 -38.51 19.02
CA TRP A 1049 -7.25 -38.83 19.55
C TRP A 1049 -8.30 -37.95 18.87
N LEU A 1050 -9.45 -38.53 18.52
CA LEU A 1050 -10.64 -37.88 18.01
C LEU A 1050 -11.81 -38.13 18.95
N TYR A 1051 -12.65 -37.12 19.18
CA TYR A 1051 -13.99 -37.34 19.73
C TYR A 1051 -14.98 -37.59 18.58
N TYR A 1052 -15.27 -38.87 18.36
CA TYR A 1052 -16.02 -39.37 17.21
C TYR A 1052 -17.52 -39.40 17.52
N ASP A 1053 -18.19 -38.28 17.25
CA ASP A 1053 -19.61 -38.08 17.51
C ASP A 1053 -20.32 -37.40 16.34
N SER A 1054 -21.54 -37.84 16.04
CA SER A 1054 -22.33 -37.33 14.90
C SER A 1054 -22.91 -35.93 15.11
N THR A 1055 -23.01 -35.47 16.37
CA THR A 1055 -23.46 -34.13 16.74
C THR A 1055 -22.29 -33.14 16.63
N PHE A 1056 -21.12 -33.54 17.14
CA PHE A 1056 -19.93 -32.68 17.24
C PHE A 1056 -18.91 -32.88 16.11
N ASN A 1057 -19.22 -33.68 15.10
CA ASN A 1057 -18.48 -33.73 13.84
C ASN A 1057 -19.40 -33.31 12.70
N GLU A 1058 -18.97 -32.34 11.87
CA GLU A 1058 -19.79 -31.80 10.77
C GLU A 1058 -20.28 -32.89 9.81
N ALA A 1059 -19.40 -33.84 9.46
CA ALA A 1059 -19.75 -34.98 8.62
C ALA A 1059 -18.94 -36.22 8.99
N VAL A 1060 -19.64 -37.29 9.37
CA VAL A 1060 -19.07 -38.63 9.60
C VAL A 1060 -19.17 -39.54 8.37
N TYR A 1061 -19.91 -39.12 7.33
CA TYR A 1061 -20.09 -39.85 6.07
C TYR A 1061 -20.52 -41.32 6.26
N GLN A 1062 -19.84 -42.26 5.60
CA GLN A 1062 -20.09 -43.71 5.76
C GLN A 1062 -19.11 -44.34 6.76
N MET A 1063 -18.32 -43.53 7.48
CA MET A 1063 -17.38 -44.06 8.46
C MET A 1063 -18.05 -44.89 9.56
N PRO A 1064 -19.28 -44.61 10.04
CA PRO A 1064 -19.92 -45.49 11.01
C PRO A 1064 -20.17 -46.93 10.51
N ARG A 1065 -20.23 -47.16 9.19
CA ARG A 1065 -20.32 -48.50 8.60
C ARG A 1065 -18.94 -49.16 8.39
N ILE A 1066 -17.87 -48.38 8.44
CA ILE A 1066 -16.48 -48.86 8.25
C ILE A 1066 -15.79 -49.06 9.60
N PHE A 1067 -15.96 -48.08 10.48
CA PHE A 1067 -15.50 -48.00 11.85
C PHE A 1067 -16.71 -47.56 12.72
N PRO A 1068 -17.46 -48.52 13.31
CA PRO A 1068 -18.64 -48.20 14.10
C PRO A 1068 -18.33 -47.36 15.33
N MET A 1069 -19.17 -46.35 15.59
CA MET A 1069 -19.02 -45.43 16.72
C MET A 1069 -19.13 -46.19 18.05
N GLY A 1070 -18.24 -45.89 19.00
CA GLY A 1070 -18.23 -46.53 20.32
C GLY A 1070 -17.82 -48.00 20.34
N LYS A 1071 -17.40 -48.59 19.21
CA LYS A 1071 -16.93 -49.98 19.12
C LYS A 1071 -15.50 -50.03 18.58
N VAL A 1072 -14.66 -50.90 19.16
CA VAL A 1072 -13.34 -51.21 18.62
C VAL A 1072 -13.48 -52.37 17.64
N VAL A 1073 -13.16 -52.14 16.36
CA VAL A 1073 -13.22 -53.16 15.30
C VAL A 1073 -11.91 -53.21 14.54
N GLU A 1074 -11.56 -54.39 14.01
CA GLU A 1074 -10.41 -54.53 13.11
C GLU A 1074 -10.83 -54.33 11.65
N ASN A 1075 -10.38 -53.25 11.02
CA ASN A 1075 -10.60 -53.02 9.59
C ASN A 1075 -9.33 -52.49 8.92
N ARG A 1076 -9.28 -52.58 7.59
CA ARG A 1076 -8.25 -51.93 6.77
C ARG A 1076 -8.91 -51.11 5.69
N GLY A 1077 -8.42 -49.91 5.46
CA GLY A 1077 -8.88 -49.02 4.39
C GLY A 1077 -7.73 -48.66 3.47
N ILE A 1078 -8.00 -48.60 2.18
CA ILE A 1078 -7.09 -47.95 1.22
C ILE A 1078 -7.54 -46.49 1.12
N GLN A 1079 -6.76 -45.58 1.69
CA GLN A 1079 -6.99 -44.15 1.59
C GLN A 1079 -6.24 -43.63 0.36
N ILE A 1080 -6.96 -43.01 -0.58
CA ILE A 1080 -6.39 -42.34 -1.75
C ILE A 1080 -6.64 -40.84 -1.70
N THR A 1081 -5.86 -40.06 -2.43
CA THR A 1081 -6.07 -38.62 -2.64
C THR A 1081 -7.45 -38.33 -3.26
N GLY A 1082 -8.04 -37.18 -2.90
CA GLY A 1082 -9.31 -36.73 -3.47
C GLY A 1082 -9.21 -36.29 -4.93
N ILE A 1083 -10.37 -36.05 -5.57
CA ILE A 1083 -10.42 -35.49 -6.93
C ILE A 1083 -9.86 -34.06 -6.92
N GLY A 1084 -8.90 -33.78 -7.79
CA GLY A 1084 -8.23 -32.47 -7.86
C GLY A 1084 -7.09 -32.32 -6.83
N ALA A 1085 -6.48 -33.43 -6.43
CA ALA A 1085 -5.34 -33.46 -5.53
C ALA A 1085 -4.19 -32.57 -6.02
N ARG A 1086 -3.60 -31.82 -5.09
CA ARG A 1086 -2.68 -30.71 -5.40
C ARG A 1086 -1.26 -31.16 -5.70
N CYS A 1087 -0.88 -32.37 -5.27
CA CYS A 1087 0.49 -32.91 -5.36
C CYS A 1087 0.53 -34.25 -6.10
N GLY A 1088 -0.44 -34.50 -6.98
CA GLY A 1088 -0.58 -35.77 -7.69
C GLY A 1088 -1.27 -36.86 -6.87
N PHE A 1089 -1.35 -38.06 -7.47
CA PHE A 1089 -1.98 -39.22 -6.85
C PHE A 1089 -1.10 -39.82 -5.75
N SER A 1090 -1.70 -40.20 -4.62
CA SER A 1090 -1.02 -40.91 -3.53
C SER A 1090 -2.00 -41.85 -2.82
N VAL A 1091 -1.44 -42.87 -2.16
CA VAL A 1091 -2.19 -43.93 -1.49
C VAL A 1091 -1.55 -44.29 -0.15
N LEU A 1092 -2.36 -44.58 0.86
CA LEU A 1092 -1.94 -45.09 2.16
C LEU A 1092 -2.92 -46.14 2.66
N MET A 1093 -2.40 -47.29 3.09
CA MET A 1093 -3.21 -48.25 3.83
C MET A 1093 -3.35 -47.80 5.28
N ILE A 1094 -4.58 -47.75 5.78
CA ILE A 1094 -4.92 -47.34 7.14
C ILE A 1094 -5.63 -48.48 7.87
N LYS A 1095 -5.47 -48.53 9.19
CA LYS A 1095 -6.22 -49.45 10.08
C LYS A 1095 -7.13 -48.71 11.07
N ASP A 1096 -6.95 -47.40 11.20
CA ASP A 1096 -7.68 -46.53 12.12
C ASP A 1096 -8.50 -45.50 11.32
N LEU A 1097 -9.47 -44.87 11.98
CA LEU A 1097 -10.40 -43.92 11.38
C LEU A 1097 -9.68 -42.69 10.78
N PRO A 1098 -9.83 -42.38 9.48
CA PRO A 1098 -9.10 -41.25 8.89
C PRO A 1098 -9.85 -39.92 9.05
N ASN A 1099 -9.09 -38.85 9.29
CA ASN A 1099 -9.53 -37.47 9.09
C ASN A 1099 -9.76 -37.19 7.60
N LEU A 1100 -10.66 -36.26 7.25
CA LEU A 1100 -10.91 -35.84 5.87
C LEU A 1100 -9.63 -35.43 5.15
N HIS A 1101 -8.76 -34.69 5.83
CA HIS A 1101 -7.49 -34.18 5.32
C HIS A 1101 -6.30 -35.11 5.62
N ALA A 1102 -6.56 -36.39 5.96
CA ALA A 1102 -5.49 -37.37 6.13
C ALA A 1102 -4.65 -37.49 4.85
N ILE A 1103 -5.27 -37.45 3.66
CA ILE A 1103 -4.58 -37.42 2.36
C ILE A 1103 -5.39 -36.54 1.38
N ASP A 1104 -5.17 -35.23 1.42
CA ASP A 1104 -5.75 -34.22 0.49
C ASP A 1104 -7.25 -34.44 0.15
N THR A 1105 -8.10 -34.40 1.17
CA THR A 1105 -9.57 -34.62 1.04
C THR A 1105 -9.89 -35.99 0.40
N GLY A 1106 -9.17 -37.00 0.87
CA GLY A 1106 -9.12 -38.33 0.28
C GLY A 1106 -10.33 -39.22 0.57
N GLN A 1107 -10.41 -40.31 -0.19
CA GLN A 1107 -11.44 -41.35 -0.07
C GLN A 1107 -10.86 -42.65 0.50
N CYS A 1108 -11.59 -43.27 1.41
CA CYS A 1108 -11.29 -44.54 2.05
C CYS A 1108 -12.12 -45.67 1.43
N PHE A 1109 -11.41 -46.69 0.93
CA PHE A 1109 -11.98 -47.92 0.39
C PHE A 1109 -11.75 -49.07 1.38
N PRO A 1110 -12.78 -49.53 2.10
CA PRO A 1110 -12.62 -50.44 3.22
C PRO A 1110 -12.56 -51.92 2.79
N ARG A 1111 -11.87 -52.74 3.59
CA ARG A 1111 -11.83 -54.19 3.44
C ARG A 1111 -13.12 -54.86 3.91
N TYR A 1112 -13.67 -54.36 5.02
CA TYR A 1112 -14.92 -54.85 5.63
C TYR A 1112 -15.92 -53.71 5.82
N ILE A 1113 -17.20 -54.06 5.80
CA ILE A 1113 -18.33 -53.19 6.13
C ILE A 1113 -19.08 -53.86 7.28
N TYR A 1114 -19.46 -53.09 8.28
CA TYR A 1114 -20.23 -53.55 9.43
C TYR A 1114 -21.68 -53.09 9.32
N GLU A 1115 -22.59 -53.99 9.66
CA GLU A 1115 -24.03 -53.72 9.73
C GLU A 1115 -24.54 -54.15 11.11
N ASP A 1116 -25.36 -53.32 11.74
CA ASP A 1116 -26.04 -53.71 12.98
C ASP A 1116 -27.12 -54.72 12.61
N THR A 1117 -26.84 -56.02 12.77
CA THR A 1117 -27.83 -57.06 12.56
C THR A 1117 -28.79 -57.05 13.76
N PRO A 1118 -30.10 -56.76 13.60
CA PRO A 1118 -31.04 -57.10 14.65
C PRO A 1118 -31.04 -58.63 14.73
N VAL A 1119 -30.60 -59.18 15.86
CA VAL A 1119 -30.65 -60.63 16.11
C VAL A 1119 -32.13 -61.03 16.11
N SER A 1120 -32.60 -61.46 14.94
CA SER A 1120 -33.80 -62.28 14.83
C SER A 1120 -33.52 -63.56 15.61
N LYS A 1121 -34.06 -63.63 16.83
CA LYS A 1121 -34.27 -64.91 17.52
C LYS A 1121 -35.21 -65.75 16.64
N ASN A 1122 -34.63 -66.55 15.76
CA ASN A 1122 -35.09 -67.85 15.27
C ASN A 1122 -34.63 -68.09 13.82
N LYS A 1123 -33.59 -68.90 13.66
CA LYS A 1123 -33.64 -70.13 12.83
C LYS A 1123 -32.33 -70.92 12.95
N ASN A 1124 -32.46 -72.08 13.59
CA ASN A 1124 -31.71 -73.33 13.44
C ASN A 1124 -30.17 -73.31 13.36
N LYS A 1125 -29.56 -73.64 14.50
CA LYS A 1125 -28.36 -74.46 14.60
C LYS A 1125 -28.53 -75.74 13.77
N LYS A 1126 -28.00 -75.78 12.55
CA LYS A 1126 -27.52 -76.99 11.84
C LYS A 1126 -26.95 -76.57 10.49
N GLN A 1127 -25.69 -76.14 10.50
CA GLN A 1127 -24.71 -76.30 9.41
C GLN A 1127 -23.40 -75.62 9.86
N SER A 1128 -22.74 -76.26 10.82
CA SER A 1128 -21.34 -75.99 11.16
C SER A 1128 -20.58 -77.28 10.88
N HIS A 1129 -20.15 -77.50 9.64
CA HIS A 1129 -19.06 -78.42 9.24
C HIS A 1129 -18.87 -78.31 7.73
N LEU A 1130 -17.96 -77.44 7.31
CA LEU A 1130 -17.34 -77.28 5.97
C LEU A 1130 -16.69 -75.89 6.11
N PHE A 1131 -15.44 -75.73 6.55
CA PHE A 1131 -14.20 -76.28 6.02
C PHE A 1131 -13.17 -76.40 7.15
N THR A 1132 -12.57 -77.58 7.29
CA THR A 1132 -11.34 -77.81 8.05
C THR A 1132 -10.13 -77.46 7.19
N GLU A 1133 -9.18 -76.78 7.81
CA GLU A 1133 -7.85 -76.46 7.27
C GLU A 1133 -7.03 -77.74 7.04
N ASP A 1134 -6.45 -77.85 5.85
CA ASP A 1134 -5.31 -78.71 5.54
C ASP A 1134 -4.15 -77.77 5.18
N SER A 1135 -3.14 -77.70 6.06
CA SER A 1135 -1.72 -77.60 5.69
C SER A 1135 -0.83 -77.53 6.92
N THR A 1136 -0.18 -78.66 7.22
CA THR A 1136 1.27 -78.82 7.49
C THR A 1136 2.04 -77.49 7.61
N THR A 1137 2.72 -77.13 8.70
CA THR A 1137 3.67 -77.89 9.55
C THR A 1137 3.80 -77.18 10.89
#